data_AF-A0A9Q0XTK2-F1
#
_entry.id   AF-A0A9Q0XTK2-F1
#
_cell.length_a   1.000
_cell.length_b   1.000
_cell.length_c   1.000
_cell.angle_alpha   90.00
_cell.angle_beta   90.00
_cell.angle_gamma   90.00
#
_symmetry.space_group_name_H-M   'P 1'
#
loop_
_entity.id
_entity.type
_entity.pdbx_description
1 polymer ?
#
loop_
_entity_poly.entity_id
_entity_poly.type
_entity_poly.pdbx_seq_one_letter_code
_entity_poly.pdbx_strand_id
1 'polypeptide(L)'
;MASYSPINAVMGAGSQVTCDKVFRVKLQNPNQVSFLKDLVSKLKLAIWYPESVHHLAVGTDVDFHVRANKTRFVQMMLEQNRTQYEILLHNLKEEIEKQFDGGRHFRRHHSYTKYNDWKTIVAWTARMAKNYPKLISRTEIGKTYEDRPMYLLKVGKESGRKKAIFMDCGVHAREWISPAFCQWFVKQAVKTYGKDKVMTTLLDSMNFYVLPVFNVDGYVWTWRTPKTRLWRKNRAINGDSSCIGVDLNRNFNSSWGKTMHDPCDESYCGPSAESEPETKAVTSFIRDHLSAIKGYISVHSYSQMLLFPYGYTFKQAPNHDELNEVAKEAVDALSSLYKTKYTYGPIASTIYPCFGSSADWAYDEGIKYSFAFELRDRGRECSFGYQLITKEKNKYDSIQLLQKKRNMNSLLTLGLVVTSFALISARRFDSAKVIRVKPQDEKQVNFMKNLANIAQIDFWYPDSAVHIVSQMEVDFHVSSDQTNTVESLLEQNGMHYEILFQNLQEDIEKQLVDRNSTDKHSYTKYNDWSKISAWTARIEKRNPALVSRIHIGNTFENRPMYLLKVGKQSDAQKAIFIDCGIHAREWISPAFCQWFVRKATRTYGKDRNMTHILDNMNFYIIPLVNIDGYIWSWTQDRFWRKSRSNSSDSACVGVDLNRNFDVAWGTVDSSKNPCEEIYCGASPESEPETKAVATFIRNHLSSIKAYLTIHSYSQMLLFPYGYTYEKIPNYDELNELAKGAAQAIASLYGKHYNYGPSAATIYPSSGCSDDWAYKLGIKYSFTFELRDKGRYGFLLPESQIRPTCQEITLAVRFIANYILSQTS
;
A
#
# COMPACT_ATOMS: atom_id res chain seq x y z
N MET A 1 53.91 -3.31 -10.49
CA MET A 1 54.18 -3.08 -9.06
C MET A 1 54.49 -1.61 -8.87
N ALA A 2 53.60 -0.85 -8.23
CA ALA A 2 53.90 0.38 -7.51
C ALA A 2 52.61 0.78 -6.77
N SER A 3 52.75 0.84 -5.46
CA SER A 3 51.75 1.11 -4.43
C SER A 3 51.13 2.51 -4.53
N TYR A 4 49.80 2.60 -4.46
CA TYR A 4 49.11 3.85 -4.13
C TYR A 4 48.57 3.78 -2.69
N SER A 5 49.20 4.58 -1.83
CA SER A 5 48.82 4.86 -0.45
C SER A 5 47.54 5.72 -0.40
N PRO A 6 46.64 5.54 0.59
CA PRO A 6 45.41 6.32 0.71
C PRO A 6 45.69 7.64 1.44
N ILE A 7 45.58 8.78 0.75
CA ILE A 7 45.64 10.10 1.37
C ILE A 7 44.20 10.57 1.64
N ASN A 8 43.88 10.62 2.94
CA ASN A 8 42.75 11.34 3.50
C ASN A 8 42.93 12.86 3.27
N ALA A 9 41.88 13.53 2.80
CA ALA A 9 41.68 14.96 3.03
C ALA A 9 40.17 15.30 3.09
N VAL A 10 39.67 15.26 4.32
CA VAL A 10 38.65 16.14 4.94
C VAL A 10 37.35 16.39 4.16
N MET A 11 36.40 15.45 4.29
CA MET A 11 35.03 15.80 4.68
C MET A 11 34.71 15.06 5.99
N GLY A 12 34.29 15.83 7.00
CA GLY A 12 34.19 15.46 8.41
C GLY A 12 33.90 14.00 8.73
N ALA A 13 34.83 13.40 9.46
CA ALA A 13 34.67 12.13 10.15
C ALA A 13 33.55 12.19 11.20
N GLY A 14 32.82 11.08 11.35
CA GLY A 14 32.17 10.71 12.61
C GLY A 14 30.67 10.97 12.74
N SER A 15 29.83 10.22 12.02
CA SER A 15 28.67 9.55 12.63
C SER A 15 28.10 8.50 11.67
N GLN A 16 27.68 7.36 12.21
CA GLN A 16 26.87 6.39 11.50
C GLN A 16 25.66 7.10 10.85
N VAL A 17 25.28 6.73 9.62
CA VAL A 17 24.05 7.23 8.97
C VAL A 17 22.82 6.58 9.63
N THR A 18 22.77 6.49 10.96
CA THR A 18 21.65 5.87 11.68
C THR A 18 20.69 6.98 12.09
N CYS A 19 19.46 6.95 11.57
CA CYS A 19 18.36 7.84 11.94
C CYS A 19 18.41 9.28 11.40
N ASP A 20 19.10 9.52 10.28
CA ASP A 20 18.99 10.78 9.53
C ASP A 20 17.56 11.00 9.03
N LYS A 21 17.08 12.25 9.03
CA LYS A 21 15.69 12.60 8.67
C LYS A 21 15.63 13.57 7.51
N VAL A 22 14.49 13.58 6.81
CA VAL A 22 14.16 14.61 5.82
C VAL A 22 12.95 15.37 6.30
N PHE A 23 13.07 16.69 6.37
CA PHE A 23 12.02 17.60 6.81
C PHE A 23 11.40 18.27 5.59
N ARG A 24 10.09 18.49 5.63
CA ARG A 24 9.36 19.44 4.79
C ARG A 24 8.90 20.60 5.65
N VAL A 25 9.18 21.83 5.25
CA VAL A 25 8.65 23.05 5.89
C VAL A 25 7.89 23.87 4.87
N LYS A 26 6.82 24.52 5.31
CA LYS A 26 6.08 25.46 4.45
C LYS A 26 6.37 26.89 4.91
N LEU A 27 7.02 27.65 4.05
CA LEU A 27 7.40 29.03 4.36
C LEU A 27 6.19 29.96 4.17
N GLN A 28 5.76 30.64 5.25
CA GLN A 28 4.55 31.46 5.25
C GLN A 28 4.85 32.97 5.22
N ASN A 29 6.06 33.39 5.60
CA ASN A 29 6.43 34.81 5.66
C ASN A 29 7.95 35.05 5.45
N PRO A 30 8.38 36.29 5.16
CA PRO A 30 9.79 36.60 4.89
C PRO A 30 10.74 36.30 6.07
N ASN A 31 10.28 36.39 7.31
CA ASN A 31 11.11 36.08 8.48
C ASN A 31 11.48 34.59 8.51
N GLN A 32 10.54 33.71 8.19
CA GLN A 32 10.79 32.27 8.07
C GLN A 32 11.74 31.94 6.91
N VAL A 33 11.65 32.66 5.78
CA VAL A 33 12.60 32.53 4.67
C VAL A 33 14.01 32.87 5.14
N SER A 34 14.19 34.04 5.78
CA SER A 34 15.50 34.48 6.27
C SER A 34 16.07 33.52 7.33
N PHE A 35 15.21 33.07 8.25
CA PHE A 35 15.58 32.11 9.28
C PHE A 35 16.04 30.78 8.68
N LEU A 36 15.29 30.21 7.73
CA LEU A 36 15.67 28.93 7.14
C LEU A 36 16.95 29.04 6.32
N LYS A 37 17.16 30.15 5.59
CA LYS A 37 18.43 30.42 4.88
C LYS A 37 19.62 30.41 5.84
N ASP A 38 19.48 31.09 6.99
CA ASP A 38 20.50 31.13 8.04
C ASP A 38 20.74 29.75 8.66
N LEU A 39 19.66 29.02 9.00
CA LEU A 39 19.73 27.69 9.59
C LEU A 39 20.45 26.69 8.67
N VAL A 40 20.09 26.69 7.38
CA VAL A 40 20.67 25.81 6.35
C VAL A 40 22.15 26.12 6.15
N SER A 41 22.50 27.41 6.07
CA SER A 41 23.89 27.86 5.91
C SER A 41 24.74 27.49 7.12
N LYS A 42 24.30 27.85 8.34
CA LYS A 42 25.03 27.59 9.59
C LYS A 42 25.22 26.10 9.85
N LEU A 43 24.20 25.28 9.58
CA LEU A 43 24.26 23.85 9.83
C LEU A 43 24.75 23.04 8.63
N LYS A 44 25.00 23.69 7.48
CA LYS A 44 25.36 23.05 6.21
C LYS A 44 24.39 21.92 5.84
N LEU A 45 23.08 22.21 5.88
CA LEU A 45 22.03 21.25 5.55
C LEU A 45 21.91 21.11 4.03
N ALA A 46 21.63 19.90 3.56
CA ALA A 46 21.41 19.66 2.14
C ALA A 46 19.94 19.92 1.80
N ILE A 47 19.66 20.96 1.01
CA ILE A 47 18.33 21.21 0.47
C ILE A 47 18.04 20.21 -0.65
N TRP A 48 16.85 19.62 -0.61
CA TRP A 48 16.34 18.68 -1.61
C TRP A 48 15.30 19.35 -2.52
N TYR A 49 14.51 20.26 -1.97
CA TYR A 49 13.55 21.09 -2.71
C TYR A 49 13.38 22.45 -2.00
N PRO A 50 13.33 23.60 -2.71
CA PRO A 50 13.77 23.78 -4.10
C PRO A 50 15.27 23.48 -4.24
N GLU A 51 15.82 23.33 -5.45
CA GLU A 51 17.19 22.82 -5.64
C GLU A 51 18.33 23.63 -4.99
N SER A 52 18.05 24.85 -4.53
CA SER A 52 19.02 25.70 -3.85
C SER A 52 18.38 26.52 -2.73
N VAL A 53 19.15 26.77 -1.67
CA VAL A 53 18.79 27.67 -0.55
C VAL A 53 18.48 29.10 -1.03
N HIS A 54 19.00 29.49 -2.21
CA HIS A 54 18.73 30.80 -2.79
C HIS A 54 17.31 30.94 -3.33
N HIS A 55 16.66 29.83 -3.67
CA HIS A 55 15.30 29.78 -4.24
C HIS A 55 14.19 29.75 -3.18
N LEU A 56 14.54 29.83 -1.89
CA LEU A 56 13.55 29.88 -0.82
C LEU A 56 12.75 31.20 -0.89
N ALA A 57 11.43 31.08 -1.00
CA ALA A 57 10.48 32.18 -1.05
C ALA A 57 9.26 31.90 -0.15
N VAL A 58 8.40 32.90 0.00
CA VAL A 58 7.13 32.73 0.71
C VAL A 58 6.17 31.87 -0.13
N GLY A 59 5.48 30.94 0.50
CA GLY A 59 4.54 30.01 -0.12
C GLY A 59 5.17 28.71 -0.62
N THR A 60 6.51 28.60 -0.62
CA THR A 60 7.21 27.40 -1.09
C THR A 60 7.26 26.33 0.01
N ASP A 61 6.98 25.09 -0.36
CA ASP A 61 7.40 23.93 0.43
C ASP A 61 8.91 23.75 0.27
N VAL A 62 9.59 23.34 1.34
CA VAL A 62 11.04 23.20 1.35
C VAL A 62 11.40 21.89 2.02
N ASP A 63 12.06 21.02 1.27
CA ASP A 63 12.52 19.73 1.74
C ASP A 63 14.02 19.76 1.97
N PHE A 64 14.50 19.29 3.12
CA PHE A 64 15.93 19.27 3.43
C PHE A 64 16.32 18.14 4.36
N HIS A 65 17.52 17.61 4.15
CA HIS A 65 18.10 16.52 4.92
C HIS A 65 18.80 17.05 6.18
N VAL A 66 18.51 16.38 7.30
CA VAL A 66 19.07 16.67 8.61
C VAL A 66 19.71 15.41 9.17
N ARG A 67 20.97 15.52 9.59
CA ARG A 67 21.69 14.43 10.24
C ARG A 67 21.06 14.09 11.59
N ALA A 68 21.12 12.83 12.00
CA ALA A 68 20.53 12.34 13.24
C ALA A 68 20.93 13.18 14.46
N ASN A 69 22.23 13.52 14.58
CA ASN A 69 22.76 14.32 15.68
C ASN A 69 22.31 15.80 15.67
N LYS A 70 21.79 16.31 14.55
CA LYS A 70 21.26 17.68 14.41
C LYS A 70 19.73 17.72 14.45
N THR A 71 19.06 16.57 14.47
CA THR A 71 17.61 16.47 14.32
C THR A 71 16.85 17.20 15.42
N ARG A 72 17.16 16.93 16.70
CA ARG A 72 16.50 17.59 17.83
C ARG A 72 16.74 19.11 17.83
N PHE A 73 17.95 19.53 17.51
CA PHE A 73 18.31 20.95 17.41
C PHE A 73 17.51 21.65 16.31
N VAL A 74 17.42 21.06 15.10
CA VAL A 74 16.63 21.63 14.00
C VAL A 74 15.15 21.70 14.35
N GLN A 75 14.57 20.66 14.96
CA GLN A 75 13.17 20.68 15.42
C GLN A 75 12.91 21.83 16.40
N MET A 76 13.78 21.99 17.41
CA MET A 76 13.68 23.09 18.36
C MET A 76 13.76 24.46 17.67
N MET A 77 14.67 24.64 16.72
CA MET A 77 14.79 25.92 15.98
C MET A 77 13.55 26.20 15.13
N LEU A 78 12.98 25.18 14.46
CA LEU A 78 11.75 25.31 13.69
C LEU A 78 10.55 25.67 14.59
N GLU A 79 10.43 25.02 15.75
CA GLU A 79 9.37 25.27 16.75
C GLU A 79 9.48 26.66 17.36
N GLN A 80 10.68 27.10 17.76
CA GLN A 80 10.95 28.44 18.28
C GLN A 80 10.59 29.53 17.25
N ASN A 81 10.83 29.27 15.97
CA ASN A 81 10.47 30.19 14.89
C ASN A 81 9.01 30.01 14.41
N ARG A 82 8.21 29.17 15.09
CA ARG A 82 6.82 28.85 14.70
C ARG A 82 6.69 28.44 13.23
N THR A 83 7.71 27.74 12.71
CA THR A 83 7.72 27.23 11.33
C THR A 83 7.11 25.84 11.33
N GLN A 84 5.96 25.67 10.70
CA GLN A 84 5.32 24.38 10.56
C GLN A 84 6.19 23.44 9.73
N TYR A 85 6.36 22.22 10.23
CA TYR A 85 7.16 21.20 9.58
C TYR A 85 6.51 19.82 9.65
N GLU A 86 6.89 18.99 8.68
CA GLU A 86 6.60 17.56 8.60
C GLU A 86 7.93 16.82 8.44
N ILE A 87 8.02 15.60 8.98
CA ILE A 87 9.15 14.73 8.69
C ILE A 87 8.71 13.80 7.56
N LEU A 88 9.27 14.00 6.36
CA LEU A 88 8.99 13.19 5.19
C LEU A 88 9.61 11.79 5.30
N LEU A 89 10.84 11.71 5.82
CA LEU A 89 11.57 10.45 6.00
C LEU A 89 12.13 10.41 7.42
N HIS A 90 11.70 9.42 8.20
CA HIS A 90 12.12 9.23 9.60
C HIS A 90 13.47 8.50 9.74
N ASN A 91 13.83 7.69 8.75
CA ASN A 91 15.10 6.98 8.69
C ASN A 91 15.59 6.89 7.25
N LEU A 92 16.31 7.92 6.82
CA LEU A 92 16.81 8.03 5.46
C LEU A 92 17.71 6.84 5.06
N LYS A 93 18.51 6.30 5.98
CA LYS A 93 19.37 5.15 5.69
C LYS A 93 18.56 3.91 5.37
N GLU A 94 17.52 3.63 6.13
CA GLU A 94 16.67 2.48 5.88
C GLU A 94 15.96 2.60 4.53
N GLU A 95 15.45 3.78 4.19
CA GLU A 95 14.85 4.04 2.88
C GLU A 95 15.85 3.92 1.73
N ILE A 96 17.12 4.28 1.96
CA ILE A 96 18.21 4.03 1.02
C ILE A 96 18.49 2.52 0.93
N GLU A 97 18.62 1.81 2.05
CA GLU A 97 18.92 0.38 2.09
C GLU A 97 17.81 -0.48 1.45
N LYS A 98 16.54 -0.06 1.58
CA LYS A 98 15.39 -0.63 0.86
C LYS A 98 15.57 -0.54 -0.66
N GLN A 99 16.24 0.50 -1.17
CA GLN A 99 16.53 0.62 -2.60
C GLN A 99 17.70 -0.27 -3.07
N PHE A 100 18.55 -0.73 -2.14
CA PHE A 100 19.66 -1.65 -2.39
C PHE A 100 19.32 -3.13 -2.05
N ASP A 101 18.04 -3.48 -1.89
CA ASP A 101 17.58 -4.84 -1.53
C ASP A 101 18.24 -5.42 -0.25
N GLY A 102 18.60 -4.57 0.73
CA GLY A 102 19.15 -5.04 2.01
C GLY A 102 20.51 -5.74 1.93
N GLY A 103 21.36 -5.39 0.94
CA GLY A 103 22.77 -5.81 0.91
C GLY A 103 23.04 -7.24 0.43
N ARG A 104 22.05 -7.96 -0.11
CA ARG A 104 22.27 -9.31 -0.69
C ARG A 104 22.77 -9.21 -2.13
N HIS A 105 24.05 -9.54 -2.34
CA HIS A 105 24.62 -9.76 -3.68
C HIS A 105 23.93 -10.94 -4.37
N PHE A 106 23.02 -10.70 -5.34
CA PHE A 106 22.52 -11.75 -6.23
C PHE A 106 22.26 -11.27 -7.68
N ARG A 107 22.68 -12.13 -8.61
CA ARG A 107 22.42 -12.26 -10.07
C ARG A 107 22.09 -10.99 -10.89
N ARG A 108 23.02 -10.67 -11.81
CA ARG A 108 23.07 -9.62 -12.87
C ARG A 108 21.93 -9.62 -13.92
N HIS A 109 20.67 -9.87 -13.56
CA HIS A 109 19.56 -9.87 -14.53
C HIS A 109 18.73 -8.58 -14.41
N HIS A 110 18.37 -8.02 -15.56
CA HIS A 110 17.56 -6.81 -15.67
C HIS A 110 16.15 -7.00 -15.08
N SER A 111 15.65 -5.98 -14.39
CA SER A 111 14.33 -5.94 -13.77
C SER A 111 13.52 -4.70 -14.18
N TYR A 112 12.21 -4.82 -14.26
CA TYR A 112 11.30 -3.66 -14.41
C TYR A 112 10.58 -3.29 -13.10
N THR A 113 10.83 -4.03 -12.02
CA THR A 113 10.24 -3.79 -10.70
C THR A 113 11.30 -3.38 -9.67
N LYS A 114 12.55 -3.22 -10.12
CA LYS A 114 13.70 -2.77 -9.33
C LYS A 114 14.53 -1.80 -10.17
N TYR A 115 15.28 -0.93 -9.51
CA TYR A 115 16.27 -0.09 -10.18
C TYR A 115 17.43 -0.97 -10.67
N ASN A 116 18.01 -0.62 -11.81
CA ASN A 116 19.08 -1.39 -12.44
C ASN A 116 20.37 -0.58 -12.42
N ASP A 117 21.49 -1.21 -12.05
CA ASP A 117 22.80 -0.57 -12.23
C ASP A 117 23.07 -0.25 -13.71
N TRP A 118 24.01 0.67 -13.96
CA TRP A 118 24.33 1.10 -15.32
C TRP A 118 24.73 -0.06 -16.24
N LYS A 119 25.53 -1.02 -15.75
CA LYS A 119 25.97 -2.18 -16.56
C LYS A 119 24.78 -3.02 -17.03
N THR A 120 23.78 -3.19 -16.17
CA THR A 120 22.55 -3.91 -16.45
C THR A 120 21.69 -3.14 -17.46
N ILE A 121 21.62 -1.81 -17.35
CA ILE A 121 20.94 -0.94 -18.34
C ILE A 121 21.65 -1.03 -19.71
N VAL A 122 22.97 -0.95 -19.76
CA VAL A 122 23.76 -1.08 -21.00
C VAL A 122 23.48 -2.44 -21.67
N ALA A 123 23.56 -3.53 -20.91
CA ALA A 123 23.24 -4.85 -21.43
C ALA A 123 21.78 -4.96 -21.90
N TRP A 124 20.86 -4.26 -21.24
CA TRP A 124 19.46 -4.17 -21.65
C TRP A 124 19.29 -3.40 -22.96
N THR A 125 19.94 -2.25 -23.16
CA THR A 125 19.87 -1.49 -24.42
C THR A 125 20.32 -2.34 -25.61
N ALA A 126 21.41 -3.09 -25.45
CA ALA A 126 21.91 -4.01 -26.48
C ALA A 126 20.91 -5.13 -26.79
N ARG A 127 20.30 -5.72 -25.75
CA ARG A 127 19.25 -6.76 -25.92
C ARG A 127 18.01 -6.22 -26.62
N MET A 128 17.57 -5.00 -26.29
CA MET A 128 16.39 -4.40 -26.92
C MET A 128 16.59 -4.15 -28.42
N ALA A 129 17.74 -3.61 -28.82
CA ALA A 129 18.09 -3.45 -30.22
C ALA A 129 18.21 -4.80 -30.95
N LYS A 130 18.84 -5.80 -30.32
CA LYS A 130 18.97 -7.15 -30.90
C LYS A 130 17.63 -7.87 -31.08
N ASN A 131 16.73 -7.77 -30.09
CA ASN A 131 15.47 -8.51 -30.10
C ASN A 131 14.39 -7.84 -30.95
N TYR A 132 14.49 -6.52 -31.17
CA TYR A 132 13.49 -5.74 -31.90
C TYR A 132 14.12 -4.86 -32.99
N PRO A 133 14.93 -5.42 -33.91
CA PRO A 133 15.73 -4.62 -34.85
C PRO A 133 14.89 -3.77 -35.80
N LYS A 134 13.64 -4.17 -36.09
CA LYS A 134 12.70 -3.40 -36.92
C LYS A 134 12.12 -2.15 -36.24
N LEU A 135 12.25 -2.06 -34.92
CA LEU A 135 11.71 -0.97 -34.09
C LEU A 135 12.78 -0.24 -33.29
N ILE A 136 13.90 -0.89 -32.97
CA ILE A 136 14.92 -0.36 -32.08
C ILE A 136 16.28 -0.49 -32.72
N SER A 137 16.97 0.65 -32.81
CA SER A 137 18.42 0.70 -33.03
C SER A 137 19.09 1.38 -31.84
N ARG A 138 20.36 1.05 -31.62
CA ARG A 138 21.18 1.56 -30.51
C ARG A 138 22.42 2.23 -31.08
N THR A 139 22.69 3.45 -30.64
CA THR A 139 23.84 4.24 -31.06
C THR A 139 24.59 4.75 -29.84
N GLU A 140 25.93 4.74 -29.90
CA GLU A 140 26.76 5.45 -28.94
C GLU A 140 26.87 6.91 -29.39
N ILE A 141 26.42 7.85 -28.56
CA ILE A 141 26.37 9.28 -28.93
C ILE A 141 27.55 10.09 -28.39
N GLY A 142 28.37 9.47 -27.56
CA GLY A 142 29.53 10.09 -26.93
C GLY A 142 29.96 9.32 -25.70
N LYS A 143 30.96 9.87 -25.01
CA LYS A 143 31.49 9.33 -23.76
C LYS A 143 31.47 10.38 -22.67
N THR A 144 31.38 9.93 -21.43
CA THR A 144 31.35 10.76 -20.23
C THR A 144 32.74 11.17 -19.76
N TYR A 145 32.82 11.97 -18.71
CA TYR A 145 34.09 12.42 -18.14
C TYR A 145 35.01 11.27 -17.71
N GLU A 146 34.46 10.21 -17.11
CA GLU A 146 35.16 8.98 -16.72
C GLU A 146 35.20 7.93 -17.86
N ASP A 147 35.15 8.37 -19.12
CA ASP A 147 35.26 7.56 -20.36
C ASP A 147 34.20 6.45 -20.51
N ARG A 148 32.97 6.66 -20.01
CA ARG A 148 31.88 5.69 -20.18
C ARG A 148 30.99 6.03 -21.37
N PRO A 149 30.62 5.04 -22.20
CA PRO A 149 29.79 5.29 -23.36
C PRO A 149 28.33 5.61 -22.99
N MET A 150 27.76 6.58 -23.70
CA MET A 150 26.34 6.95 -23.61
C MET A 150 25.56 6.31 -24.76
N TYR A 151 24.61 5.44 -24.43
CA TYR A 151 23.82 4.70 -25.42
C TYR A 151 22.43 5.26 -25.57
N LEU A 152 22.12 5.75 -26.77
CA LEU A 152 20.81 6.22 -27.19
C LEU A 152 20.05 5.11 -27.91
N LEU A 153 18.77 4.95 -27.61
CA LEU A 153 17.86 4.07 -28.34
C LEU A 153 16.96 4.89 -29.28
N LYS A 154 17.00 4.61 -30.58
CA LYS A 154 15.95 5.07 -31.51
C LYS A 154 14.83 4.04 -31.52
N VAL A 155 13.66 4.41 -31.02
CA VAL A 155 12.44 3.58 -30.94
C VAL A 155 11.39 4.10 -31.93
N GLY A 156 11.08 3.30 -32.93
CA GLY A 156 10.15 3.63 -34.00
C GLY A 156 10.37 2.71 -35.19
N LYS A 157 9.31 2.42 -35.96
CA LYS A 157 9.41 1.54 -37.13
C LYS A 157 10.43 2.08 -38.12
N GLU A 158 11.26 1.19 -38.65
CA GLU A 158 12.16 1.52 -39.74
C GLU A 158 11.36 1.92 -41.00
N SER A 159 11.36 3.21 -41.31
CA SER A 159 10.88 3.80 -42.56
C SER A 159 11.57 5.16 -42.75
N GLY A 160 11.23 5.89 -43.83
CA GLY A 160 11.90 7.13 -44.24
C GLY A 160 11.94 8.26 -43.20
N ARG A 161 12.18 9.50 -43.63
CA ARG A 161 12.39 10.62 -42.69
C ARG A 161 11.14 10.88 -41.84
N LYS A 162 11.22 10.57 -40.54
CA LYS A 162 10.15 10.82 -39.55
C LYS A 162 10.49 12.00 -38.66
N LYS A 163 9.44 12.63 -38.10
CA LYS A 163 9.57 13.50 -36.94
C LYS A 163 10.02 12.69 -35.73
N ALA A 164 10.71 13.33 -34.78
CA ALA A 164 11.21 12.66 -33.59
C ALA A 164 10.92 13.44 -32.31
N ILE A 165 10.88 12.72 -31.19
CA ILE A 165 10.93 13.28 -29.83
C ILE A 165 12.23 12.79 -29.20
N PHE A 166 13.03 13.70 -28.65
CA PHE A 166 14.17 13.34 -27.81
C PHE A 166 13.70 13.26 -26.35
N MET A 167 14.03 12.17 -25.67
CA MET A 167 13.66 11.93 -24.28
C MET A 167 14.90 11.52 -23.50
N ASP A 168 15.26 12.31 -22.49
CA ASP A 168 16.36 11.98 -21.59
C ASP A 168 15.87 11.66 -20.18
N CYS A 169 16.62 10.75 -19.55
CA CYS A 169 16.39 10.32 -18.18
C CYS A 169 17.69 10.31 -17.40
N GLY A 170 17.63 10.63 -16.11
CA GLY A 170 18.77 10.57 -15.19
C GLY A 170 19.82 11.65 -15.43
N VAL A 171 19.41 12.87 -15.77
CA VAL A 171 20.32 14.04 -15.79
C VAL A 171 20.84 14.38 -14.38
N HIS A 172 20.03 14.16 -13.35
CA HIS A 172 20.50 14.10 -11.97
C HIS A 172 20.71 12.63 -11.55
N ALA A 173 21.92 12.31 -11.11
CA ALA A 173 22.32 10.92 -10.85
C ALA A 173 21.51 10.22 -9.74
N ARG A 174 21.03 10.97 -8.74
CA ARG A 174 20.26 10.46 -7.60
C ARG A 174 18.83 10.02 -7.97
N GLU A 175 18.32 10.38 -9.14
CA GLU A 175 16.92 10.20 -9.52
C GLU A 175 16.68 8.84 -10.21
N TRP A 176 16.92 7.74 -9.50
CA TRP A 176 16.88 6.38 -10.07
C TRP A 176 15.57 5.99 -10.76
N ILE A 177 14.45 6.64 -10.41
CA ILE A 177 13.16 6.43 -11.06
C ILE A 177 13.12 6.94 -12.49
N SER A 178 13.88 7.99 -12.81
CA SER A 178 13.92 8.56 -14.15
C SER A 178 14.53 7.56 -15.15
N PRO A 179 15.74 6.98 -14.95
CA PRO A 179 16.25 5.90 -15.80
C PRO A 179 15.35 4.66 -15.88
N ALA A 180 14.63 4.33 -14.79
CA ALA A 180 13.67 3.23 -14.80
C ALA A 180 12.44 3.54 -15.68
N PHE A 181 11.96 4.78 -15.67
CA PHE A 181 10.88 5.23 -16.53
C PHE A 181 11.25 5.09 -18.01
N CYS A 182 12.42 5.57 -18.44
CA CYS A 182 12.86 5.40 -19.82
C CYS A 182 12.90 3.92 -20.24
N GLN A 183 13.40 3.02 -19.38
CA GLN A 183 13.38 1.58 -19.64
C GLN A 183 11.95 1.03 -19.77
N TRP A 184 11.04 1.50 -18.92
CA TRP A 184 9.64 1.13 -18.94
C TRP A 184 8.92 1.60 -20.21
N PHE A 185 9.15 2.85 -20.62
CA PHE A 185 8.60 3.44 -21.85
C PHE A 185 8.97 2.58 -23.07
N VAL A 186 10.27 2.27 -23.23
CA VAL A 186 10.75 1.44 -24.35
C VAL A 186 10.11 0.04 -24.33
N LYS A 187 9.99 -0.58 -23.14
CA LYS A 187 9.29 -1.86 -22.99
C LYS A 187 7.84 -1.78 -23.46
N GLN A 188 7.10 -0.76 -23.03
CA GLN A 188 5.69 -0.60 -23.40
C GLN A 188 5.53 -0.33 -24.88
N ALA A 189 6.32 0.59 -25.44
CA ALA A 189 6.33 0.93 -26.86
C ALA A 189 6.45 -0.34 -27.73
N VAL A 190 7.43 -1.20 -27.44
CA VAL A 190 7.61 -2.45 -28.19
C VAL A 190 6.48 -3.45 -27.94
N LYS A 191 6.04 -3.60 -26.70
CA LYS A 191 5.07 -4.62 -26.31
C LYS A 191 3.67 -4.37 -26.89
N THR A 192 3.29 -3.10 -27.04
CA THR A 192 1.97 -2.69 -27.53
C THR A 192 1.96 -2.32 -29.01
N TYR A 193 3.12 -2.16 -29.66
CA TYR A 193 3.21 -2.01 -31.11
C TYR A 193 2.53 -3.19 -31.85
N GLY A 194 1.67 -2.87 -32.81
CA GLY A 194 0.84 -3.82 -33.55
C GLY A 194 -0.42 -4.29 -32.79
N LYS A 195 -0.64 -3.81 -31.56
CA LYS A 195 -1.82 -4.15 -30.73
C LYS A 195 -2.62 -2.91 -30.34
N ASP A 196 -1.93 -1.90 -29.80
CA ASP A 196 -2.52 -0.61 -29.45
C ASP A 196 -2.46 0.32 -30.66
N LYS A 197 -3.62 0.80 -31.12
CA LYS A 197 -3.73 1.61 -32.34
C LYS A 197 -2.97 2.94 -32.20
N VAL A 198 -3.00 3.55 -31.02
CA VAL A 198 -2.34 4.84 -30.76
C VAL A 198 -0.82 4.68 -30.80
N MET A 199 -0.26 3.76 -30.01
CA MET A 199 1.18 3.48 -29.99
C MET A 199 1.68 3.00 -31.36
N THR A 200 0.90 2.18 -32.05
CA THR A 200 1.26 1.72 -33.41
C THR A 200 1.35 2.90 -34.37
N THR A 201 0.33 3.77 -34.39
CA THR A 201 0.33 4.98 -35.21
C THR A 201 1.50 5.91 -34.86
N LEU A 202 1.81 6.04 -33.57
CA LEU A 202 2.89 6.87 -33.07
C LEU A 202 4.27 6.35 -33.53
N LEU A 203 4.54 5.05 -33.38
CA LEU A 203 5.81 4.45 -33.81
C LEU A 203 5.91 4.28 -35.33
N ASP A 204 4.78 4.23 -36.04
CA ASP A 204 4.72 4.27 -37.50
C ASP A 204 5.05 5.66 -38.05
N SER A 205 4.63 6.73 -37.39
CA SER A 205 4.77 8.11 -37.87
C SER A 205 5.93 8.90 -37.25
N MET A 206 6.44 8.48 -36.09
CA MET A 206 7.49 9.18 -35.34
C MET A 206 8.57 8.23 -34.81
N ASN A 207 9.73 8.81 -34.45
CA ASN A 207 10.78 8.16 -33.68
C ASN A 207 10.86 8.76 -32.27
N PHE A 208 11.21 7.94 -31.28
CA PHE A 208 11.68 8.39 -29.97
C PHE A 208 13.17 8.14 -29.87
N TYR A 209 13.97 9.17 -29.61
CA TYR A 209 15.36 9.05 -29.21
C TYR A 209 15.40 9.03 -27.68
N VAL A 210 15.53 7.84 -27.10
CA VAL A 210 15.47 7.64 -25.64
C VAL A 210 16.88 7.43 -25.10
N LEU A 211 17.34 8.35 -24.26
CA LEU A 211 18.60 8.27 -23.52
C LEU A 211 18.32 7.80 -22.08
N PRO A 212 18.53 6.52 -21.74
CA PRO A 212 18.08 5.99 -20.45
C PRO A 212 18.85 6.55 -19.24
N VAL A 213 20.12 6.93 -19.41
CA VAL A 213 20.96 7.50 -18.36
C VAL A 213 21.80 8.61 -18.99
N PHE A 214 21.47 9.86 -18.71
CA PHE A 214 22.25 11.02 -19.15
C PHE A 214 23.53 11.14 -18.31
N ASN A 215 23.40 11.31 -16.99
CA ASN A 215 24.54 11.43 -16.09
C ASN A 215 25.09 10.06 -15.70
N VAL A 216 25.76 9.39 -16.65
CA VAL A 216 26.26 8.01 -16.46
C VAL A 216 27.25 7.93 -15.30
N ASP A 217 28.18 8.87 -15.19
CA ASP A 217 29.24 8.79 -14.18
C ASP A 217 28.71 9.02 -12.77
N GLY A 218 27.87 10.05 -12.60
CA GLY A 218 27.16 10.28 -11.35
C GLY A 218 26.27 9.08 -11.02
N TYR A 219 25.53 8.54 -12.00
CA TYR A 219 24.67 7.36 -11.77
C TYR A 219 25.50 6.18 -11.28
N VAL A 220 26.59 5.81 -11.95
CA VAL A 220 27.51 4.74 -11.49
C VAL A 220 28.03 5.00 -10.08
N TRP A 221 28.35 6.25 -9.74
CA TRP A 221 28.78 6.63 -8.41
C TRP A 221 27.70 6.37 -7.33
N THR A 222 26.44 6.65 -7.63
CA THR A 222 25.32 6.40 -6.68
C THR A 222 25.14 4.93 -6.33
N TRP A 223 25.62 4.00 -7.16
CA TRP A 223 25.52 2.55 -6.91
C TRP A 223 26.67 1.97 -6.08
N ARG A 224 27.72 2.76 -5.74
CA ARG A 224 28.90 2.23 -5.03
C ARG A 224 28.61 1.84 -3.58
N THR A 225 27.95 2.71 -2.84
CA THR A 225 27.61 2.47 -1.43
C THR A 225 26.34 3.24 -1.06
N PRO A 226 25.65 2.87 0.03
CA PRO A 226 24.57 3.68 0.59
C PRO A 226 24.97 5.15 0.83
N LYS A 227 26.25 5.42 1.13
CA LYS A 227 26.78 6.78 1.37
C LYS A 227 26.83 7.64 0.11
N THR A 228 26.94 7.04 -1.07
CA THR A 228 27.03 7.75 -2.35
C THR A 228 25.69 7.86 -3.07
N ARG A 229 24.64 7.21 -2.55
CA ARG A 229 23.33 7.08 -3.19
C ARG A 229 22.71 8.41 -3.61
N LEU A 230 22.86 9.46 -2.80
CA LEU A 230 22.22 10.74 -3.03
C LEU A 230 23.04 11.73 -3.88
N TRP A 231 24.13 11.26 -4.48
CA TRP A 231 24.95 12.08 -5.38
C TRP A 231 24.16 12.59 -6.59
N ARG A 232 24.19 13.90 -6.84
CA ARG A 232 23.42 14.58 -7.89
C ARG A 232 24.21 14.82 -9.18
N LYS A 233 25.39 15.44 -9.05
CA LYS A 233 26.23 15.97 -10.15
C LYS A 233 26.90 14.87 -10.98
N ASN A 234 27.58 15.23 -12.06
CA ASN A 234 28.50 14.30 -12.74
C ASN A 234 29.77 14.07 -11.88
N ARG A 235 30.86 13.59 -12.48
CA ARG A 235 32.12 13.26 -11.78
C ARG A 235 33.34 14.06 -12.26
N ALA A 236 33.12 15.18 -12.96
CA ALA A 236 34.20 16.04 -13.44
C ALA A 236 35.04 16.65 -12.31
N ILE A 237 36.34 16.80 -12.55
CA ILE A 237 37.27 17.47 -11.64
C ILE A 237 37.33 18.95 -12.01
N ASN A 238 37.12 19.83 -11.03
CA ASN A 238 36.96 21.27 -11.25
C ASN A 238 38.23 22.05 -10.89
N GLY A 239 39.32 21.82 -11.64
CA GLY A 239 40.62 22.47 -11.41
C GLY A 239 41.20 22.16 -10.02
N ASP A 240 41.60 23.19 -9.28
CA ASP A 240 42.17 23.08 -7.92
C ASP A 240 41.11 22.90 -6.82
N SER A 241 39.81 22.91 -7.17
CA SER A 241 38.76 22.71 -6.18
C SER A 241 38.72 21.26 -5.68
N SER A 242 38.52 21.08 -4.38
CA SER A 242 38.32 19.77 -3.76
C SER A 242 36.91 19.19 -4.03
N CYS A 243 36.01 19.97 -4.64
CA CYS A 243 34.63 19.58 -4.92
C CYS A 243 34.48 19.04 -6.35
N ILE A 244 33.85 17.86 -6.45
CA ILE A 244 33.72 17.09 -7.71
C ILE A 244 32.33 17.30 -8.32
N GLY A 245 32.31 17.45 -9.63
CA GLY A 245 31.12 17.36 -10.46
C GLY A 245 30.47 18.70 -10.80
N VAL A 246 29.74 18.68 -11.91
CA VAL A 246 28.91 19.73 -12.48
C VAL A 246 27.46 19.25 -12.54
N ASP A 247 26.52 20.15 -12.27
CA ASP A 247 25.11 19.89 -12.50
C ASP A 247 24.83 20.00 -14.01
N LEU A 248 24.62 18.85 -14.66
CA LEU A 248 24.39 18.80 -16.11
C LEU A 248 23.14 19.59 -16.52
N ASN A 249 22.12 19.69 -15.66
CA ASN A 249 20.92 20.47 -15.94
C ASN A 249 21.09 21.98 -15.65
N ARG A 250 22.33 22.43 -15.38
CA ARG A 250 22.73 23.85 -15.32
C ARG A 250 23.81 24.17 -16.34
N ASN A 251 24.29 23.17 -17.09
CA ASN A 251 25.42 23.30 -17.98
C ASN A 251 25.02 23.69 -19.42
N PHE A 252 23.74 23.71 -19.78
CA PHE A 252 23.32 24.08 -21.13
C PHE A 252 23.43 25.58 -21.39
N ASN A 253 23.58 25.99 -22.65
CA ASN A 253 23.85 27.39 -23.03
C ASN A 253 22.65 28.35 -22.86
N SER A 254 21.44 27.89 -22.53
CA SER A 254 20.28 28.78 -22.37
C SER A 254 20.39 29.64 -21.11
N SER A 255 20.64 30.93 -21.31
CA SER A 255 20.89 31.91 -20.24
C SER A 255 21.96 31.47 -19.23
N TRP A 256 22.96 30.72 -19.71
CA TRP A 256 24.04 30.16 -18.89
C TRP A 256 24.88 31.25 -18.19
N GLY A 257 25.48 30.90 -17.05
CA GLY A 257 26.43 31.76 -16.31
C GLY A 257 25.81 32.77 -15.35
N LYS A 258 24.46 32.83 -15.27
CA LYS A 258 23.72 33.57 -14.24
C LYS A 258 23.48 32.78 -12.94
N THR A 259 23.97 31.53 -12.92
CA THR A 259 23.94 30.57 -11.80
C THR A 259 25.22 30.60 -10.96
N MET A 260 25.28 29.77 -9.92
CA MET A 260 26.44 29.67 -9.02
C MET A 260 27.68 29.12 -9.72
N HIS A 261 28.81 29.80 -9.47
CA HIS A 261 30.15 29.47 -9.99
C HIS A 261 31.03 28.74 -8.96
N ASP A 262 30.52 28.49 -7.75
CA ASP A 262 31.23 27.70 -6.74
C ASP A 262 31.15 26.20 -7.08
N PRO A 263 32.28 25.51 -7.34
CA PRO A 263 32.29 24.08 -7.62
C PRO A 263 31.73 23.20 -6.50
N CYS A 264 31.63 23.72 -5.27
CA CYS A 264 31.04 23.01 -4.14
C CYS A 264 29.51 23.11 -4.08
N ASP A 265 28.89 23.97 -4.88
CA ASP A 265 27.43 24.07 -4.97
C ASP A 265 26.85 22.87 -5.75
N GLU A 266 25.66 22.41 -5.33
CA GLU A 266 24.92 21.33 -6.01
C GLU A 266 24.39 21.75 -7.38
N SER A 267 24.24 23.06 -7.60
CA SER A 267 23.81 23.70 -8.85
C SER A 267 24.96 24.28 -9.68
N TYR A 268 26.21 23.92 -9.35
CA TYR A 268 27.39 24.38 -10.07
C TYR A 268 27.26 24.10 -11.57
N CYS A 269 27.25 25.16 -12.38
CA CYS A 269 26.93 25.13 -13.81
C CYS A 269 28.11 24.77 -14.73
N GLY A 270 29.28 24.50 -14.15
CA GLY A 270 30.51 24.18 -14.88
C GLY A 270 31.35 25.43 -15.21
N PRO A 271 32.55 25.25 -15.77
CA PRO A 271 33.45 26.35 -16.11
C PRO A 271 33.03 27.16 -17.35
N SER A 272 32.21 26.58 -18.24
CA SER A 272 31.66 27.25 -19.43
C SER A 272 30.35 26.56 -19.85
N ALA A 273 29.54 27.24 -20.67
CA ALA A 273 28.36 26.63 -21.27
C ALA A 273 28.76 25.39 -22.08
N GLU A 274 28.00 24.32 -21.88
CA GLU A 274 28.21 22.99 -22.47
C GLU A 274 29.64 22.49 -22.24
N SER A 275 30.25 22.76 -21.09
CA SER A 275 31.61 22.30 -20.76
C SER A 275 31.72 20.78 -20.67
N GLU A 276 30.68 20.12 -20.17
CA GLU A 276 30.73 18.70 -19.80
C GLU A 276 30.58 17.79 -21.02
N PRO A 277 31.37 16.69 -21.11
CA PRO A 277 31.33 15.81 -22.26
C PRO A 277 29.98 15.12 -22.44
N GLU A 278 29.24 14.84 -21.35
CA GLU A 278 27.87 14.32 -21.41
C GLU A 278 26.90 15.32 -22.06
N THR A 279 26.99 16.60 -21.66
CA THR A 279 26.19 17.68 -22.24
C THR A 279 26.51 17.81 -23.73
N LYS A 280 27.80 17.90 -24.09
CA LYS A 280 28.26 18.00 -25.49
C LYS A 280 27.76 16.85 -26.37
N ALA A 281 27.77 15.62 -25.85
CA ALA A 281 27.28 14.45 -26.59
C ALA A 281 25.79 14.59 -26.95
N VAL A 282 24.97 15.06 -25.99
CA VAL A 282 23.54 15.27 -26.21
C VAL A 282 23.27 16.47 -27.12
N THR A 283 23.94 17.60 -26.87
CA THR A 283 23.71 18.82 -27.68
C THR A 283 24.16 18.62 -29.12
N SER A 284 25.30 17.97 -29.35
CA SER A 284 25.78 17.63 -30.70
C SER A 284 24.79 16.71 -31.43
N PHE A 285 24.36 15.61 -30.79
CA PHE A 285 23.39 14.71 -31.39
C PHE A 285 22.08 15.42 -31.75
N ILE A 286 21.55 16.26 -30.85
CA ILE A 286 20.29 16.97 -31.11
C ILE A 286 20.45 17.98 -32.25
N ARG A 287 21.54 18.75 -32.29
CA ARG A 287 21.82 19.72 -33.37
C ARG A 287 21.92 19.02 -34.74
N ASP A 288 22.59 17.87 -34.80
CA ASP A 288 22.70 17.06 -36.02
C ASP A 288 21.33 16.54 -36.51
N HIS A 289 20.35 16.43 -35.61
CA HIS A 289 19.02 15.88 -35.89
C HIS A 289 17.89 16.90 -35.72
N LEU A 290 18.21 18.19 -35.58
CA LEU A 290 17.27 19.26 -35.20
C LEU A 290 16.11 19.40 -36.20
N SER A 291 16.39 19.18 -37.49
CA SER A 291 15.38 19.19 -38.53
C SER A 291 14.29 18.12 -38.33
N ALA A 292 14.61 17.00 -37.68
CA ALA A 292 13.69 15.89 -37.41
C ALA A 292 13.08 15.97 -36.00
N ILE A 293 13.84 16.40 -34.99
CA ILE A 293 13.37 16.49 -33.60
C ILE A 293 12.36 17.65 -33.49
N LYS A 294 11.15 17.35 -33.04
CA LYS A 294 10.05 18.31 -32.85
C LYS A 294 9.60 18.43 -31.41
N GLY A 295 9.94 17.47 -30.56
CA GLY A 295 9.71 17.55 -29.13
C GLY A 295 10.92 17.13 -28.31
N TYR A 296 11.01 17.68 -27.10
CA TYR A 296 12.02 17.38 -26.10
C TYR A 296 11.32 17.08 -24.78
N ILE A 297 11.69 15.97 -24.13
CA ILE A 297 11.14 15.55 -22.84
C ILE A 297 12.29 15.21 -21.90
N SER A 298 12.49 16.03 -20.87
CA SER A 298 13.38 15.68 -19.75
C SER A 298 12.56 15.07 -18.63
N VAL A 299 13.04 13.96 -18.04
CA VAL A 299 12.34 13.29 -16.94
C VAL A 299 13.15 13.41 -15.65
N HIS A 300 12.56 14.05 -14.65
CA HIS A 300 13.11 14.33 -13.33
C HIS A 300 12.29 13.67 -12.22
N SER A 301 12.80 13.73 -10.99
CA SER A 301 12.02 13.44 -9.79
C SER A 301 12.54 14.23 -8.57
N TYR A 302 11.70 14.76 -7.71
CA TYR A 302 10.27 14.52 -7.51
C TYR A 302 9.51 15.83 -7.41
N SER A 303 8.21 15.87 -7.80
CA SER A 303 7.23 16.93 -7.41
C SER A 303 5.83 16.81 -8.05
N GLN A 304 5.53 15.80 -8.87
CA GLN A 304 4.26 15.70 -9.61
C GLN A 304 3.96 16.94 -10.47
N MET A 305 4.93 17.36 -11.29
CA MET A 305 4.77 18.55 -12.14
C MET A 305 5.03 18.23 -13.62
N LEU A 306 4.32 18.92 -14.50
CA LEU A 306 4.62 18.97 -15.93
C LEU A 306 4.96 20.41 -16.32
N LEU A 307 6.23 20.65 -16.53
CA LEU A 307 6.79 21.98 -16.73
C LEU A 307 7.13 22.22 -18.19
N PHE A 308 7.13 23.48 -18.59
CA PHE A 308 7.56 23.90 -19.91
C PHE A 308 8.28 25.26 -19.86
N PRO A 309 8.97 25.70 -20.93
CA PRO A 309 9.67 26.97 -20.95
C PRO A 309 8.78 28.21 -20.71
N TYR A 310 9.31 29.30 -20.15
CA TYR A 310 10.71 29.47 -19.76
C TYR A 310 10.95 29.20 -18.27
N GLY A 311 12.13 28.65 -17.97
CA GLY A 311 12.70 28.52 -16.63
C GLY A 311 13.59 29.68 -16.24
N TYR A 312 14.37 30.26 -17.15
CA TYR A 312 15.29 31.35 -16.80
C TYR A 312 14.63 32.73 -16.64
N THR A 313 13.36 32.87 -17.00
CA THR A 313 12.63 34.15 -16.96
C THR A 313 11.14 33.93 -16.73
N PHE A 314 10.48 34.90 -16.08
CA PHE A 314 9.02 34.95 -15.96
C PHE A 314 8.32 35.37 -17.26
N LYS A 315 9.09 35.77 -18.28
CA LYS A 315 8.52 36.02 -19.61
C LYS A 315 7.99 34.71 -20.18
N GLN A 316 6.75 34.74 -20.65
CA GLN A 316 6.14 33.60 -21.33
C GLN A 316 6.85 33.29 -22.66
N ALA A 317 6.97 32.00 -22.99
CA ALA A 317 7.47 31.56 -24.28
C ALA A 317 6.55 32.03 -25.42
N PRO A 318 7.06 32.30 -26.63
CA PRO A 318 6.24 32.73 -27.77
C PRO A 318 5.00 31.87 -28.06
N ASN A 319 5.06 30.56 -27.84
CA ASN A 319 3.91 29.64 -27.99
C ASN A 319 3.37 29.15 -26.63
N HIS A 320 3.41 30.00 -25.61
CA HIS A 320 2.99 29.67 -24.24
C HIS A 320 1.60 29.01 -24.17
N ASP A 321 0.60 29.57 -24.85
CA ASP A 321 -0.76 29.04 -24.80
C ASP A 321 -0.85 27.61 -25.33
N GLU A 322 -0.09 27.30 -26.40
CA GLU A 322 -0.02 25.96 -26.98
C GLU A 322 0.68 24.97 -26.03
N LEU A 323 1.81 25.37 -25.44
CA LEU A 323 2.51 24.55 -24.44
C LEU A 323 1.64 24.28 -23.22
N ASN A 324 0.90 25.30 -22.76
CA ASN A 324 0.00 25.20 -21.63
C ASN A 324 -1.20 24.28 -21.91
N GLU A 325 -1.79 24.37 -23.12
CA GLU A 325 -2.87 23.48 -23.54
C GLU A 325 -2.40 22.02 -23.61
N VAL A 326 -1.25 21.76 -24.23
CA VAL A 326 -0.66 20.40 -24.29
C VAL A 326 -0.35 19.86 -22.90
N ALA A 327 0.21 20.71 -22.01
CA ALA A 327 0.50 20.32 -20.64
C ALA A 327 -0.78 19.98 -19.87
N LYS A 328 -1.83 20.80 -20.02
CA LYS A 328 -3.15 20.54 -19.43
C LYS A 328 -3.72 19.20 -19.91
N GLU A 329 -3.74 18.96 -21.23
CA GLU A 329 -4.28 17.70 -21.78
C GLU A 329 -3.50 16.48 -21.27
N ALA A 330 -2.17 16.58 -21.18
CA ALA A 330 -1.35 15.53 -20.62
C ALA A 330 -1.66 15.27 -19.13
N VAL A 331 -1.84 16.33 -18.33
CA VAL A 331 -2.23 16.22 -16.91
C VAL A 331 -3.64 15.64 -16.75
N ASP A 332 -4.59 16.06 -17.58
CA ASP A 332 -5.96 15.51 -17.58
C ASP A 332 -5.95 14.01 -17.92
N ALA A 333 -5.14 13.60 -18.90
CA ALA A 333 -4.95 12.20 -19.25
C ALA A 333 -4.35 11.38 -18.09
N LEU A 334 -3.32 11.92 -17.41
CA LEU A 334 -2.73 11.29 -16.22
C LEU A 334 -3.74 11.16 -15.07
N SER A 335 -4.53 12.22 -14.83
CA SER A 335 -5.58 12.25 -13.82
C SER A 335 -6.70 11.25 -14.13
N SER A 336 -7.05 11.03 -15.40
CA SER A 336 -8.10 10.08 -15.78
C SER A 336 -7.79 8.64 -15.38
N LEU A 337 -6.50 8.26 -15.37
CA LEU A 337 -6.02 6.92 -15.07
C LEU A 337 -5.89 6.68 -13.56
N TYR A 338 -5.24 7.61 -12.84
CA TYR A 338 -4.81 7.37 -11.46
C TYR A 338 -5.40 8.36 -10.44
N LYS A 339 -6.18 9.35 -10.91
CA LYS A 339 -6.63 10.52 -10.11
C LYS A 339 -5.49 11.31 -9.48
N THR A 340 -4.25 11.09 -9.94
CA THR A 340 -3.06 11.80 -9.48
C THR A 340 -3.11 13.24 -9.99
N LYS A 341 -2.96 14.21 -9.08
CA LYS A 341 -2.93 15.63 -9.41
C LYS A 341 -1.51 16.04 -9.76
N TYR A 342 -1.29 16.42 -11.02
CA TYR A 342 -0.06 17.09 -11.44
C TYR A 342 -0.31 18.59 -11.53
N THR A 343 0.62 19.41 -11.06
CA THR A 343 0.65 20.82 -11.41
C THR A 343 1.33 20.98 -12.78
N TYR A 344 0.98 22.02 -13.52
CA TYR A 344 1.63 22.31 -14.79
C TYR A 344 1.77 23.82 -15.00
N GLY A 345 2.75 24.22 -15.79
CA GLY A 345 3.00 25.63 -16.11
C GLY A 345 4.46 25.90 -16.49
N PRO A 346 4.80 27.18 -16.75
CA PRO A 346 6.17 27.57 -17.02
C PRO A 346 7.09 27.28 -15.83
N ILE A 347 8.28 26.73 -16.08
CA ILE A 347 9.24 26.34 -15.04
C ILE A 347 9.48 27.48 -14.04
N ALA A 348 9.71 28.71 -14.51
CA ALA A 348 10.02 29.85 -13.66
C ALA A 348 8.89 30.20 -12.68
N SER A 349 7.63 30.10 -13.13
CA SER A 349 6.44 30.44 -12.34
C SER A 349 5.90 29.28 -11.52
N THR A 350 6.15 28.05 -11.94
CA THR A 350 5.59 26.85 -11.29
C THR A 350 6.52 26.31 -10.21
N ILE A 351 7.85 26.46 -10.37
CA ILE A 351 8.83 26.04 -9.36
C ILE A 351 9.68 27.23 -8.89
N TYR A 352 10.64 27.65 -9.71
CA TYR A 352 11.53 28.80 -9.48
C TYR A 352 12.33 29.09 -10.75
N PRO A 353 12.90 30.31 -10.89
CA PRO A 353 13.79 30.62 -11.98
C PRO A 353 15.04 29.73 -11.99
N CYS A 354 15.32 29.07 -13.11
CA CYS A 354 16.52 28.25 -13.31
C CYS A 354 17.22 28.59 -14.62
N PHE A 355 18.55 28.65 -14.60
CA PHE A 355 19.37 28.98 -15.77
C PHE A 355 20.16 27.75 -16.24
N GLY A 356 20.44 27.67 -17.54
CA GLY A 356 21.18 26.56 -18.12
C GLY A 356 20.43 25.22 -18.12
N SER A 357 19.09 25.26 -18.08
CA SER A 357 18.25 24.07 -18.10
C SER A 357 18.17 23.42 -19.47
N SER A 358 18.03 22.09 -19.51
CA SER A 358 17.93 21.35 -20.77
C SER A 358 16.64 21.66 -21.54
N ALA A 359 15.53 21.86 -20.82
CA ALA A 359 14.23 22.16 -21.42
C ALA A 359 14.19 23.55 -22.08
N ASP A 360 14.74 24.59 -21.44
CA ASP A 360 14.84 25.92 -22.04
C ASP A 360 15.80 25.90 -23.23
N TRP A 361 16.96 25.23 -23.09
CA TRP A 361 17.92 25.09 -24.18
C TRP A 361 17.34 24.40 -25.40
N ALA A 362 16.63 23.28 -25.23
CA ALA A 362 15.99 22.59 -26.35
C ALA A 362 14.99 23.49 -27.08
N TYR A 363 14.24 24.31 -26.32
CA TYR A 363 13.30 25.27 -26.89
C TYR A 363 14.01 26.41 -27.65
N ASP A 364 15.08 26.96 -27.07
CA ASP A 364 15.88 28.03 -27.69
C ASP A 364 16.62 27.56 -28.95
N GLU A 365 16.97 26.27 -29.05
CA GLU A 365 17.49 25.64 -30.28
C GLU A 365 16.40 25.46 -31.35
N GLY A 366 15.13 25.74 -31.04
CA GLY A 366 14.01 25.70 -31.99
C GLY A 366 13.11 24.45 -31.88
N ILE A 367 13.24 23.65 -30.82
CA ILE A 367 12.32 22.53 -30.55
C ILE A 367 11.06 23.07 -29.89
N LYS A 368 10.00 23.25 -30.68
CA LYS A 368 8.76 23.92 -30.29
C LYS A 368 8.02 23.33 -29.07
N TYR A 369 8.14 22.01 -28.85
CA TYR A 369 7.46 21.31 -27.77
C TYR A 369 8.48 20.76 -26.78
N SER A 370 8.85 21.55 -25.78
CA SER A 370 9.83 21.17 -24.76
C SER A 370 9.14 21.06 -23.40
N PHE A 371 9.30 19.92 -22.74
CA PHE A 371 8.67 19.62 -21.46
C PHE A 371 9.65 18.97 -20.48
N ALA A 372 9.47 19.26 -19.19
CA ALA A 372 10.13 18.57 -18.10
C ALA A 372 9.09 17.94 -17.17
N PHE A 373 9.18 16.62 -16.96
CA PHE A 373 8.33 15.91 -16.01
C PHE A 373 9.03 15.80 -14.66
N GLU A 374 8.41 16.29 -13.61
CA GLU A 374 8.75 15.95 -12.23
C GLU A 374 7.86 14.79 -11.79
N LEU A 375 8.42 13.58 -11.78
CA LEU A 375 7.67 12.39 -11.38
C LEU A 375 7.24 12.48 -9.89
N ARG A 376 6.23 11.70 -9.51
CA ARG A 376 5.75 11.66 -8.13
C ARG A 376 6.82 11.25 -7.11
N ASP A 377 6.79 11.86 -5.93
CA ASP A 377 7.43 11.26 -4.76
C ASP A 377 6.64 10.01 -4.34
N ARG A 378 7.21 9.20 -3.46
CA ARG A 378 6.41 8.22 -2.71
C ARG A 378 5.61 8.92 -1.59
N GLY A 379 4.94 10.04 -1.90
CA GLY A 379 4.29 10.91 -0.93
C GLY A 379 2.78 11.03 -1.16
N ARG A 380 2.02 10.28 -0.35
CA ARG A 380 0.56 10.34 -0.15
C ARG A 380 -0.29 9.83 -1.33
N GLU A 381 -1.10 8.81 -1.03
CA GLU A 381 -2.17 8.25 -1.90
C GLU A 381 -1.74 7.52 -3.18
N CYS A 382 -1.68 6.19 -3.10
CA CYS A 382 -2.07 5.33 -4.21
C CYS A 382 -2.75 4.07 -3.69
N SER A 383 -3.96 4.25 -3.16
CA SER A 383 -5.03 3.24 -3.18
C SER A 383 -5.57 3.07 -4.61
N PHE A 384 -4.69 2.75 -5.57
CA PHE A 384 -5.07 2.08 -6.82
C PHE A 384 -3.83 1.35 -7.31
N GLY A 385 -3.89 0.01 -7.23
CA GLY A 385 -2.87 -0.83 -7.80
C GLY A 385 -2.73 -0.52 -9.29
N TYR A 386 -1.55 -0.04 -9.68
CA TYR A 386 -1.10 -0.28 -11.02
C TYR A 386 -0.10 -1.40 -11.01
N GLN A 387 -0.70 -2.59 -11.15
CA GLN A 387 -0.23 -3.52 -12.15
C GLN A 387 0.30 -2.72 -13.34
N LEU A 388 1.58 -2.88 -13.59
CA LEU A 388 2.12 -2.70 -14.91
C LEU A 388 1.41 -3.68 -15.84
N ILE A 389 0.34 -3.22 -16.48
CA ILE A 389 -0.62 -3.99 -17.29
C ILE A 389 0.11 -4.98 -18.19
N THR A 390 0.02 -6.27 -17.91
CA THR A 390 0.31 -7.35 -18.86
C THR A 390 -0.96 -8.19 -19.04
N LYS A 391 -1.69 -7.91 -20.14
CA LYS A 391 -2.79 -8.66 -20.79
C LYS A 391 -4.16 -8.57 -20.08
N GLU A 392 -5.07 -7.67 -20.48
CA GLU A 392 -5.95 -7.61 -21.69
C GLU A 392 -7.35 -8.20 -21.47
N LYS A 393 -8.37 -7.32 -21.47
CA LYS A 393 -9.52 -7.40 -22.38
C LYS A 393 -10.28 -6.06 -22.42
N ASN A 394 -10.20 -5.40 -23.58
CA ASN A 394 -11.11 -4.39 -24.15
C ASN A 394 -11.82 -3.41 -23.20
N LYS A 395 -11.22 -2.23 -23.02
CA LYS A 395 -11.97 -0.98 -22.78
C LYS A 395 -11.18 0.22 -23.30
N TYR A 396 -10.98 0.27 -24.62
CA TYR A 396 -10.38 1.41 -25.32
C TYR A 396 -11.42 2.08 -26.22
N ASP A 397 -12.50 2.60 -25.61
CA ASP A 397 -13.49 3.44 -26.30
C ASP A 397 -13.42 4.91 -25.86
N SER A 398 -12.56 5.27 -24.90
CA SER A 398 -12.52 6.64 -24.35
C SER A 398 -11.63 7.63 -25.12
N ILE A 399 -10.85 7.20 -26.11
CA ILE A 399 -9.96 8.10 -26.89
C ILE A 399 -10.62 8.58 -28.21
N GLN A 400 -11.76 8.00 -28.61
CA GLN A 400 -12.55 8.51 -29.76
C GLN A 400 -13.33 9.81 -29.45
N LEU A 401 -13.36 10.26 -28.20
CA LEU A 401 -14.10 11.47 -27.79
C LEU A 401 -13.39 12.80 -28.12
N LEU A 402 -12.09 12.78 -28.47
CA LEU A 402 -11.33 14.00 -28.76
C LEU A 402 -11.41 14.48 -30.21
N GLN A 403 -12.01 13.70 -31.12
CA GLN A 403 -12.24 14.12 -32.51
C GLN A 403 -13.67 14.62 -32.79
N LYS A 404 -14.54 14.69 -31.78
CA LYS A 404 -15.99 14.95 -31.98
C LYS A 404 -16.57 16.11 -31.18
N LYS A 405 -15.76 17.12 -30.81
CA LYS A 405 -16.26 18.41 -30.28
C LYS A 405 -16.00 19.55 -31.25
N ARG A 406 -16.70 19.50 -32.38
CA ARG A 406 -17.13 20.68 -33.12
C ARG A 406 -18.61 20.47 -33.44
N ASN A 407 -19.44 21.42 -33.01
CA ASN A 407 -20.90 21.50 -33.13
C ASN A 407 -21.72 20.82 -32.02
N MET A 408 -22.19 21.60 -31.05
CA MET A 408 -23.62 21.92 -30.89
C MET A 408 -23.86 22.76 -29.63
N ASN A 409 -24.49 23.92 -29.84
CA ASN A 409 -25.18 24.70 -28.83
C ASN A 409 -26.42 23.93 -28.35
N SER A 410 -26.65 23.88 -27.03
CA SER A 410 -27.94 24.23 -26.40
C SER A 410 -27.97 23.80 -24.93
N LEU A 411 -28.44 24.73 -24.11
CA LEU A 411 -28.84 24.64 -22.71
C LEU A 411 -29.22 23.25 -22.17
N LEU A 412 -28.74 22.95 -20.96
CA LEU A 412 -29.57 22.38 -19.90
C LEU A 412 -28.88 22.61 -18.54
N THR A 413 -29.49 23.52 -17.78
CA THR A 413 -29.31 23.72 -16.34
C THR A 413 -29.68 22.45 -15.59
N LEU A 414 -28.79 21.89 -14.77
CA LEU A 414 -29.19 21.03 -13.65
C LEU A 414 -28.15 21.08 -12.52
N GLY A 415 -28.58 21.65 -11.39
CA GLY A 415 -28.24 21.31 -10.01
C GLY A 415 -26.78 21.01 -9.66
N LEU A 416 -26.09 22.01 -9.10
CA LEU A 416 -25.01 21.81 -8.15
C LEU A 416 -25.52 21.01 -6.95
N VAL A 417 -25.09 19.76 -6.83
CA VAL A 417 -24.94 19.09 -5.53
C VAL A 417 -23.46 18.79 -5.38
N VAL A 418 -22.76 19.69 -4.70
CA VAL A 418 -21.39 19.47 -4.25
C VAL A 418 -21.46 18.52 -3.07
N THR A 419 -21.44 17.20 -3.31
CA THR A 419 -21.02 16.26 -2.28
C THR A 419 -19.50 16.26 -2.25
N SER A 420 -18.94 17.02 -1.32
CA SER A 420 -17.54 16.94 -0.89
C SER A 420 -17.24 15.52 -0.37
N PHE A 421 -16.84 14.62 -1.26
CA PHE A 421 -16.17 13.38 -0.87
C PHE A 421 -14.73 13.71 -0.53
N ALA A 422 -14.45 13.88 0.76
CA ALA A 422 -13.10 13.71 1.28
C ALA A 422 -12.66 12.28 0.94
N LEU A 423 -11.71 12.14 0.02
CA LEU A 423 -11.05 10.86 -0.23
C LEU A 423 -10.22 10.55 1.02
N ILE A 424 -10.74 9.66 1.87
CA ILE A 424 -10.01 9.10 2.99
C ILE A 424 -8.99 8.12 2.38
N SER A 425 -7.72 8.49 2.39
CA SER A 425 -6.62 7.61 2.01
C SER A 425 -6.65 6.32 2.84
N ALA A 426 -6.34 5.16 2.23
CA ALA A 426 -6.19 3.92 2.98
C ALA A 426 -5.18 4.10 4.14
N ARG A 427 -5.61 3.77 5.35
CA ARG A 427 -4.81 3.82 6.57
C ARG A 427 -3.60 2.91 6.41
N ARG A 428 -2.41 3.51 6.57
CA ARG A 428 -1.14 2.80 6.62
C ARG A 428 -0.67 2.67 8.07
N PHE A 429 0.16 1.65 8.29
CA PHE A 429 0.69 1.28 9.61
C PHE A 429 2.23 1.33 9.62
N ASP A 430 2.82 2.22 8.81
CA ASP A 430 4.28 2.30 8.66
C ASP A 430 4.92 2.60 10.01
N SER A 431 5.87 1.77 10.44
CA SER A 431 6.55 1.89 11.74
C SER A 431 5.63 1.78 12.97
N ALA A 432 4.35 1.49 12.77
CA ALA A 432 3.47 1.14 13.87
C ALA A 432 3.88 -0.23 14.42
N LYS A 433 3.72 -0.41 15.73
CA LYS A 433 4.11 -1.65 16.41
C LYS A 433 2.88 -2.35 16.98
N VAL A 434 2.99 -3.66 17.14
CA VAL A 434 2.13 -4.40 18.05
C VAL A 434 3.00 -4.93 19.16
N ILE A 435 2.59 -4.64 20.38
CA ILE A 435 3.34 -4.95 21.59
C ILE A 435 2.53 -5.95 22.39
N ARG A 436 3.22 -6.98 22.87
CA ARG A 436 2.71 -7.95 23.84
C ARG A 436 3.23 -7.59 25.22
N VAL A 437 2.34 -7.50 26.19
CA VAL A 437 2.67 -7.25 27.59
C VAL A 437 2.00 -8.32 28.45
N LYS A 438 2.66 -8.74 29.54
CA LYS A 438 2.05 -9.63 30.52
C LYS A 438 2.10 -8.98 31.91
N PRO A 439 1.03 -8.28 32.35
CA PRO A 439 0.98 -7.65 33.66
C PRO A 439 1.16 -8.70 34.78
N GLN A 440 1.96 -8.40 35.78
CA GLN A 440 2.31 -9.33 36.86
C GLN A 440 1.46 -9.15 38.12
N ASP A 441 0.93 -7.94 38.34
CA ASP A 441 0.18 -7.56 39.52
C ASP A 441 -0.91 -6.51 39.19
N GLU A 442 -1.75 -6.19 40.18
CA GLU A 442 -2.84 -5.22 40.04
C GLU A 442 -2.37 -3.79 39.72
N LYS A 443 -1.14 -3.40 40.12
CA LYS A 443 -0.60 -2.09 39.78
C LYS A 443 -0.32 -2.01 38.28
N GLN A 444 0.28 -3.07 37.73
CA GLN A 444 0.55 -3.20 36.30
C GLN A 444 -0.73 -3.31 35.47
N VAL A 445 -1.75 -4.02 35.98
CA VAL A 445 -3.09 -4.08 35.36
C VAL A 445 -3.72 -2.68 35.28
N ASN A 446 -3.75 -1.96 36.40
CA ASN A 446 -4.31 -0.60 36.44
C ASN A 446 -3.53 0.36 35.54
N PHE A 447 -2.22 0.22 35.46
CA PHE A 447 -1.40 0.98 34.51
C PHE A 447 -1.80 0.69 33.06
N MET A 448 -1.93 -0.58 32.67
CA MET A 448 -2.37 -0.95 31.31
C MET A 448 -3.77 -0.42 30.97
N LYS A 449 -4.70 -0.47 31.94
CA LYS A 449 -6.04 0.11 31.79
C LYS A 449 -6.01 1.61 31.55
N ASN A 450 -5.12 2.31 32.26
CA ASN A 450 -4.94 3.76 32.11
C ASN A 450 -4.14 4.15 30.87
N LEU A 451 -3.29 3.27 30.35
CA LEU A 451 -2.47 3.52 29.17
C LEU A 451 -3.32 3.86 27.95
N ALA A 452 -4.50 3.24 27.82
CA ALA A 452 -5.49 3.53 26.78
C ALA A 452 -6.08 4.96 26.83
N ASN A 453 -6.00 5.63 27.98
CA ASN A 453 -6.42 7.02 28.14
C ASN A 453 -5.30 8.01 27.78
N ILE A 454 -4.05 7.54 27.71
CA ILE A 454 -2.84 8.34 27.49
C ILE A 454 -2.37 8.24 26.03
N ALA A 455 -2.59 7.09 25.40
CA ALA A 455 -2.21 6.79 24.03
C ALA A 455 -3.39 6.17 23.27
N GLN A 456 -3.44 6.41 21.95
CA GLN A 456 -4.45 5.81 21.10
C GLN A 456 -4.06 4.35 20.82
N ILE A 457 -4.66 3.43 21.57
CA ILE A 457 -4.36 2.01 21.52
C ILE A 457 -5.51 1.23 20.87
N ASP A 458 -5.18 0.37 19.91
CA ASP A 458 -6.10 -0.62 19.34
C ASP A 458 -5.76 -2.00 19.95
N PHE A 459 -6.60 -2.49 20.86
CA PHE A 459 -6.38 -3.77 21.50
C PHE A 459 -6.73 -4.93 20.56
N TRP A 460 -5.79 -5.85 20.42
CA TRP A 460 -5.96 -7.07 19.64
C TRP A 460 -6.41 -8.23 20.53
N TYR A 461 -5.86 -8.30 21.74
CA TYR A 461 -6.28 -9.25 22.77
C TYR A 461 -5.97 -8.70 24.17
N PRO A 462 -6.94 -8.70 25.11
CA PRO A 462 -8.39 -8.80 24.87
C PRO A 462 -8.91 -7.67 23.96
N ASP A 463 -10.18 -7.67 23.54
CA ASP A 463 -10.72 -6.60 22.66
C ASP A 463 -10.91 -5.24 23.36
N SER A 464 -10.76 -5.19 24.68
CA SER A 464 -10.85 -3.96 25.48
C SER A 464 -9.95 -4.00 26.71
N ALA A 465 -9.44 -2.84 27.11
CA ALA A 465 -8.56 -2.68 28.27
C ALA A 465 -9.19 -3.17 29.58
N VAL A 466 -10.53 -3.10 29.70
CA VAL A 466 -11.26 -3.47 30.92
C VAL A 466 -11.04 -4.93 31.33
N HIS A 467 -10.71 -5.81 30.38
CA HIS A 467 -10.50 -7.24 30.60
C HIS A 467 -9.09 -7.62 31.02
N ILE A 468 -8.16 -6.67 31.00
CA ILE A 468 -6.79 -6.96 31.40
C ILE A 468 -6.80 -7.37 32.87
N VAL A 469 -6.26 -8.56 33.13
CA VAL A 469 -6.04 -9.12 34.46
C VAL A 469 -4.58 -9.54 34.61
N SER A 470 -4.15 -9.75 35.85
CA SER A 470 -2.79 -10.23 36.12
C SER A 470 -2.54 -11.57 35.42
N GLN A 471 -1.33 -11.74 34.90
CA GLN A 471 -0.85 -12.90 34.14
C GLN A 471 -1.51 -13.15 32.77
N MET A 472 -2.38 -12.26 32.30
CA MET A 472 -2.92 -12.33 30.94
C MET A 472 -1.91 -11.76 29.93
N GLU A 473 -1.76 -12.40 28.77
CA GLU A 473 -1.07 -11.77 27.63
C GLU A 473 -1.97 -10.67 27.06
N VAL A 474 -1.43 -9.49 26.84
CA VAL A 474 -2.14 -8.33 26.27
C VAL A 474 -1.42 -7.92 25.00
N ASP A 475 -2.08 -8.05 23.86
CA ASP A 475 -1.59 -7.65 22.55
C ASP A 475 -2.29 -6.38 22.11
N PHE A 476 -1.53 -5.35 21.75
CA PHE A 476 -2.12 -4.09 21.31
C PHE A 476 -1.24 -3.35 20.30
N HIS A 477 -1.91 -2.69 19.37
CA HIS A 477 -1.31 -1.87 18.34
C HIS A 477 -1.11 -0.43 18.84
N VAL A 478 0.07 0.12 18.54
CA VAL A 478 0.47 1.50 18.84
C VAL A 478 0.91 2.19 17.56
N SER A 479 0.38 3.39 17.31
CA SER A 479 0.75 4.21 16.16
C SER A 479 2.21 4.66 16.22
N SER A 480 2.82 4.86 15.05
CA SER A 480 4.26 5.15 14.90
C SER A 480 4.75 6.37 15.68
N ASP A 481 3.90 7.36 15.88
CA ASP A 481 4.20 8.58 16.64
C ASP A 481 4.19 8.36 18.16
N GLN A 482 3.58 7.27 18.63
CA GLN A 482 3.41 6.97 20.05
C GLN A 482 4.28 5.80 20.54
N THR A 483 4.89 5.01 19.65
CA THR A 483 5.64 3.79 20.03
C THR A 483 6.71 4.07 21.09
N ASN A 484 7.55 5.09 20.89
CA ASN A 484 8.63 5.42 21.83
C ASN A 484 8.09 5.86 23.19
N THR A 485 6.98 6.61 23.20
CA THR A 485 6.33 7.06 24.43
C THR A 485 5.77 5.87 25.20
N VAL A 486 5.05 4.98 24.51
CA VAL A 486 4.47 3.78 25.12
C VAL A 486 5.58 2.85 25.64
N GLU A 487 6.61 2.54 24.85
CA GLU A 487 7.75 1.73 25.27
C GLU A 487 8.43 2.32 26.51
N SER A 488 8.67 3.65 26.53
CA SER A 488 9.25 4.32 27.70
C SER A 488 8.34 4.24 28.94
N LEU A 489 7.02 4.37 28.77
CA LEU A 489 6.06 4.24 29.86
C LEU A 489 6.00 2.80 30.40
N LEU A 490 6.06 1.79 29.52
CA LEU A 490 6.15 0.39 29.90
C LEU A 490 7.43 0.16 30.73
N GLU A 491 8.60 0.64 30.26
CA GLU A 491 9.88 0.50 30.96
C GLU A 491 9.89 1.18 32.33
N GLN A 492 9.39 2.41 32.42
CA GLN A 492 9.30 3.17 33.67
C GLN A 492 8.41 2.50 34.73
N ASN A 493 7.41 1.72 34.29
CA ASN A 493 6.52 0.98 35.17
C ASN A 493 6.99 -0.47 35.42
N GLY A 494 8.21 -0.82 34.98
CA GLY A 494 8.78 -2.15 35.16
C GLY A 494 8.02 -3.24 34.40
N MET A 495 7.37 -2.88 33.28
CA MET A 495 6.62 -3.82 32.45
C MET A 495 7.56 -4.53 31.49
N HIS A 496 7.63 -5.86 31.57
CA HIS A 496 8.26 -6.64 30.52
C HIS A 496 7.32 -6.73 29.30
N TYR A 497 7.87 -6.49 28.12
CA TYR A 497 7.13 -6.52 26.87
C TYR A 497 7.93 -7.17 25.74
N GLU A 498 7.20 -7.69 24.75
CA GLU A 498 7.72 -8.24 23.50
C GLU A 498 7.14 -7.44 22.32
N ILE A 499 7.97 -7.10 21.33
CA ILE A 499 7.49 -6.48 20.09
C ILE A 499 7.16 -7.61 19.11
N LEU A 500 5.87 -7.85 18.88
CA LEU A 500 5.40 -8.86 17.94
C LEU A 500 5.60 -8.43 16.49
N PHE A 501 5.37 -7.15 16.22
CA PHE A 501 5.53 -6.54 14.91
C PHE A 501 6.33 -5.25 15.03
N GLN A 502 7.53 -5.23 14.46
CA GLN A 502 8.42 -4.06 14.48
C GLN A 502 7.94 -2.97 13.51
N ASN A 503 7.36 -3.38 12.38
CA ASN A 503 6.75 -2.51 11.38
C ASN A 503 5.52 -3.23 10.83
N LEU A 504 4.36 -2.92 11.40
CA LEU A 504 3.11 -3.60 11.09
C LEU A 504 2.76 -3.54 9.61
N GLN A 505 3.06 -2.44 8.93
CA GLN A 505 2.82 -2.30 7.48
C GLN A 505 3.62 -3.30 6.63
N GLU A 506 4.87 -3.59 7.00
CA GLU A 506 5.67 -4.58 6.29
C GLU A 506 5.06 -5.98 6.42
N ASP A 507 4.56 -6.32 7.59
CA ASP A 507 3.97 -7.64 7.83
C ASP A 507 2.59 -7.79 7.17
N ILE A 508 1.81 -6.70 7.04
CA ILE A 508 0.61 -6.66 6.17
C ILE A 508 1.00 -6.94 4.71
N GLU A 509 2.06 -6.30 4.22
CA GLU A 509 2.52 -6.47 2.83
C GLU A 509 3.09 -7.88 2.59
N LYS A 510 3.79 -8.44 3.59
CA LYS A 510 4.23 -9.84 3.58
C LYS A 510 3.06 -10.81 3.65
N GLN A 511 1.92 -10.49 4.25
CA GLN A 511 0.78 -11.44 4.29
C GLN A 511 0.33 -11.86 2.88
N LEU A 512 0.55 -11.00 1.87
CA LEU A 512 0.12 -11.19 0.49
C LEU A 512 1.29 -11.51 -0.48
N VAL A 513 2.32 -12.25 -0.02
CA VAL A 513 3.64 -12.53 -0.67
C VAL A 513 3.61 -12.75 -2.19
N ASP A 514 2.50 -13.23 -2.74
CA ASP A 514 2.44 -13.75 -4.10
C ASP A 514 1.21 -13.22 -4.87
N ARG A 515 1.21 -11.90 -5.13
CA ARG A 515 0.24 -11.19 -6.00
C ARG A 515 0.40 -11.55 -7.50
N ASN A 516 1.40 -12.34 -7.87
CA ASN A 516 1.53 -12.94 -9.21
C ASN A 516 0.63 -14.17 -9.42
N SER A 517 -0.07 -14.61 -8.37
CA SER A 517 -1.09 -15.64 -8.47
C SER A 517 -2.24 -15.18 -9.36
N THR A 518 -2.68 -16.06 -10.25
CA THR A 518 -3.84 -15.89 -11.14
C THR A 518 -4.98 -15.10 -10.50
N ASP A 519 -5.67 -14.23 -11.25
CA ASP A 519 -6.90 -13.50 -10.84
C ASP A 519 -8.07 -14.40 -10.35
N LYS A 520 -7.84 -15.70 -10.24
CA LYS A 520 -8.80 -16.71 -9.85
C LYS A 520 -8.78 -16.90 -8.34
N HIS A 521 -9.97 -17.21 -7.81
CA HIS A 521 -10.17 -17.69 -6.45
C HIS A 521 -9.21 -18.85 -6.10
N SER A 522 -8.65 -18.83 -4.88
CA SER A 522 -7.80 -19.89 -4.35
C SER A 522 -8.13 -20.21 -2.90
N TYR A 523 -8.19 -21.51 -2.58
CA TYR A 523 -8.47 -21.98 -1.21
C TYR A 523 -7.25 -21.93 -0.27
N THR A 524 -6.08 -21.51 -0.76
CA THR A 524 -4.86 -21.36 0.04
C THR A 524 -4.31 -19.94 -0.01
N LYS A 525 -5.19 -18.98 -0.33
CA LYS A 525 -4.92 -17.54 -0.35
C LYS A 525 -6.10 -16.81 0.27
N TYR A 526 -5.86 -15.59 0.73
CA TYR A 526 -6.97 -14.71 1.10
C TYR A 526 -7.63 -14.17 -0.17
N ASN A 527 -8.96 -14.23 -0.22
CA ASN A 527 -9.74 -13.83 -1.38
C ASN A 527 -10.52 -12.57 -1.05
N ASP A 528 -10.37 -11.51 -1.85
CA ASP A 528 -11.25 -10.35 -1.77
C ASP A 528 -12.73 -10.74 -2.02
N TRP A 529 -13.64 -9.85 -1.63
CA TRP A 529 -15.08 -10.07 -1.77
C TRP A 529 -15.50 -10.48 -3.19
N SER A 530 -14.93 -9.86 -4.22
CA SER A 530 -15.31 -10.15 -5.61
C SER A 530 -15.07 -11.62 -5.96
N LYS A 531 -13.96 -12.19 -5.47
CA LYS A 531 -13.62 -13.60 -5.67
C LYS A 531 -14.52 -14.52 -4.87
N ILE A 532 -14.86 -14.16 -3.62
CA ILE A 532 -15.77 -14.93 -2.75
C ILE A 532 -17.19 -14.95 -3.35
N SER A 533 -17.72 -13.78 -3.71
CA SER A 533 -19.05 -13.65 -4.32
C SER A 533 -19.16 -14.43 -5.63
N ALA A 534 -18.16 -14.31 -6.52
CA ALA A 534 -18.15 -15.10 -7.75
C ALA A 534 -17.94 -16.61 -7.48
N TRP A 535 -17.28 -16.97 -6.37
CA TRP A 535 -17.06 -18.36 -5.97
C TRP A 535 -18.34 -19.03 -5.49
N THR A 536 -19.19 -18.35 -4.70
CA THR A 536 -20.46 -18.93 -4.22
C THR A 536 -21.36 -19.35 -5.39
N ALA A 537 -21.48 -18.51 -6.43
CA ALA A 537 -22.22 -18.85 -7.64
C ALA A 537 -21.58 -20.01 -8.44
N ARG A 538 -20.24 -20.06 -8.50
CA ARG A 538 -19.53 -21.14 -9.22
C ARG A 538 -19.63 -22.49 -8.52
N ILE A 539 -19.59 -22.53 -7.19
CA ILE A 539 -19.59 -23.79 -6.43
C ILE A 539 -20.98 -24.43 -6.44
N GLU A 540 -22.04 -23.63 -6.37
CA GLU A 540 -23.43 -24.03 -6.64
C GLU A 540 -23.56 -24.66 -8.03
N LYS A 541 -23.18 -23.93 -9.08
CA LYS A 541 -23.28 -24.42 -10.47
C LYS A 541 -22.53 -25.72 -10.73
N ARG A 542 -21.42 -25.96 -10.03
CA ARG A 542 -20.60 -27.17 -10.17
C ARG A 542 -21.12 -28.36 -9.37
N ASN A 543 -21.91 -28.12 -8.33
CA ASN A 543 -22.40 -29.16 -7.43
C ASN A 543 -23.90 -28.96 -7.13
N PRO A 544 -24.78 -28.84 -8.14
CA PRO A 544 -26.19 -28.47 -7.93
C PRO A 544 -26.96 -29.50 -7.08
N ALA A 545 -26.53 -30.78 -7.12
CA ALA A 545 -27.11 -31.84 -6.28
C ALA A 545 -26.74 -31.75 -4.79
N LEU A 546 -25.78 -30.89 -4.42
CA LEU A 546 -25.29 -30.74 -3.05
C LEU A 546 -25.31 -29.30 -2.53
N VAL A 547 -25.32 -28.30 -3.42
CA VAL A 547 -25.13 -26.90 -3.04
C VAL A 547 -26.20 -26.03 -3.68
N SER A 548 -26.92 -25.28 -2.84
CA SER A 548 -27.82 -24.19 -3.27
C SER A 548 -27.36 -22.87 -2.68
N ARG A 549 -27.50 -21.77 -3.43
CA ARG A 549 -27.18 -20.41 -2.98
C ARG A 549 -28.45 -19.62 -2.70
N ILE A 550 -28.57 -19.13 -1.48
CA ILE A 550 -29.76 -18.45 -0.96
C ILE A 550 -29.39 -16.99 -0.65
N HIS A 551 -30.17 -16.05 -1.15
CA HIS A 551 -30.06 -14.64 -0.78
C HIS A 551 -30.83 -14.41 0.53
N ILE A 552 -30.18 -13.89 1.57
CA ILE A 552 -30.79 -13.73 2.90
C ILE A 552 -31.02 -12.26 3.31
N GLY A 553 -30.49 -11.31 2.54
CA GLY A 553 -30.58 -9.88 2.83
C GLY A 553 -29.45 -9.10 2.19
N ASN A 554 -29.39 -7.81 2.49
CA ASN A 554 -28.36 -6.90 2.00
C ASN A 554 -27.62 -6.26 3.18
N THR A 555 -26.34 -5.94 3.00
CA THR A 555 -25.56 -5.15 3.96
C THR A 555 -25.99 -3.69 3.99
N PHE A 556 -25.44 -2.89 4.91
CA PHE A 556 -25.72 -1.45 5.00
C PHE A 556 -25.41 -0.70 3.70
N GLU A 557 -24.26 -0.97 3.07
CA GLU A 557 -23.89 -0.42 1.75
C GLU A 557 -24.54 -1.18 0.58
N ASN A 558 -25.64 -1.90 0.86
CA ASN A 558 -26.52 -2.57 -0.09
C ASN A 558 -25.85 -3.70 -0.93
N ARG A 559 -24.99 -4.51 -0.31
CA ARG A 559 -24.39 -5.68 -0.97
C ARG A 559 -25.16 -6.96 -0.63
N PRO A 560 -25.45 -7.82 -1.61
CA PRO A 560 -26.24 -9.03 -1.36
C PRO A 560 -25.48 -10.05 -0.52
N MET A 561 -26.12 -10.52 0.54
CA MET A 561 -25.61 -11.57 1.42
C MET A 561 -26.10 -12.94 0.93
N TYR A 562 -25.15 -13.81 0.61
CA TYR A 562 -25.43 -15.14 0.09
C TYR A 562 -25.00 -16.22 1.09
N LEU A 563 -25.97 -17.06 1.45
CA LEU A 563 -25.80 -18.26 2.25
C LEU A 563 -25.76 -19.49 1.33
N LEU A 564 -24.89 -20.47 1.63
CA LEU A 564 -24.80 -21.74 0.92
C LEU A 564 -25.47 -22.83 1.77
N LYS A 565 -26.51 -23.48 1.24
CA LYS A 565 -27.01 -24.75 1.76
C LYS A 565 -26.17 -25.88 1.17
N VAL A 566 -25.47 -26.65 2.00
CA VAL A 566 -24.58 -27.76 1.59
C VAL A 566 -25.05 -29.07 2.22
N GLY A 567 -25.46 -30.02 1.40
CA GLY A 567 -26.03 -31.30 1.82
C GLY A 567 -26.81 -31.93 0.69
N LYS A 568 -27.16 -33.21 0.80
CA LYS A 568 -28.01 -33.87 -0.20
C LYS A 568 -29.37 -33.16 -0.26
N GLN A 569 -29.89 -32.90 -1.47
CA GLN A 569 -31.15 -32.18 -1.71
C GLN A 569 -32.43 -32.94 -1.26
N SER A 570 -32.34 -33.82 -0.26
CA SER A 570 -33.48 -34.46 0.41
C SER A 570 -33.95 -33.64 1.61
N ASP A 571 -35.12 -33.96 2.14
CA ASP A 571 -35.75 -33.34 3.33
C ASP A 571 -35.02 -33.62 4.66
N ALA A 572 -33.68 -33.76 4.64
CA ALA A 572 -32.89 -33.91 5.86
C ALA A 572 -33.15 -32.72 6.78
N GLN A 573 -33.89 -32.99 7.87
CA GLN A 573 -34.42 -31.94 8.74
C GLN A 573 -33.36 -31.34 9.65
N LYS A 574 -32.24 -32.03 9.91
CA LYS A 574 -31.18 -31.51 10.79
C LYS A 574 -30.21 -30.64 9.99
N ALA A 575 -29.87 -29.46 10.53
CA ALA A 575 -28.89 -28.56 9.95
C ALA A 575 -27.88 -28.03 10.98
N ILE A 576 -26.67 -27.71 10.52
CA ILE A 576 -25.71 -26.88 11.26
C ILE A 576 -25.59 -25.54 10.54
N PHE A 577 -25.77 -24.45 11.27
CA PHE A 577 -25.51 -23.11 10.78
C PHE A 577 -24.05 -22.74 11.08
N ILE A 578 -23.32 -22.24 10.07
CA ILE A 578 -21.94 -21.77 10.21
C ILE A 578 -21.82 -20.39 9.58
N ASP A 579 -21.40 -19.41 10.35
CA ASP A 579 -21.02 -18.10 9.85
C ASP A 579 -19.51 -17.83 9.99
N CYS A 580 -19.01 -17.02 9.07
CA CYS A 580 -17.63 -16.58 9.05
C CYS A 580 -17.56 -15.07 8.76
N GLY A 581 -16.48 -14.44 9.22
CA GLY A 581 -16.15 -13.04 8.93
C GLY A 581 -17.21 -12.05 9.43
N ILE A 582 -17.72 -12.26 10.65
CA ILE A 582 -18.52 -11.26 11.35
C ILE A 582 -17.66 -10.05 11.75
N HIS A 583 -16.39 -10.28 12.12
CA HIS A 583 -15.37 -9.24 12.22
C HIS A 583 -14.52 -9.18 10.96
N ALA A 584 -14.39 -7.98 10.39
CA ALA A 584 -13.78 -7.78 9.08
C ALA A 584 -12.28 -8.14 8.99
N ARG A 585 -11.51 -7.87 10.06
CA ARG A 585 -10.06 -8.12 10.11
C ARG A 585 -9.64 -9.59 10.20
N GLU A 586 -10.58 -10.50 10.49
CA GLU A 586 -10.34 -11.91 10.82
C GLU A 586 -10.32 -12.81 9.56
N TRP A 587 -9.41 -12.53 8.63
CA TRP A 587 -9.43 -13.11 7.27
C TRP A 587 -9.35 -14.64 7.19
N ILE A 588 -8.83 -15.32 8.21
CA ILE A 588 -8.79 -16.79 8.27
C ILE A 588 -10.17 -17.42 8.42
N SER A 589 -11.13 -16.70 9.02
CA SER A 589 -12.51 -17.18 9.19
C SER A 589 -13.23 -17.35 7.84
N PRO A 590 -13.34 -16.33 6.96
CA PRO A 590 -13.90 -16.52 5.62
C PRO A 590 -13.15 -17.56 4.79
N ALA A 591 -11.82 -17.68 4.96
CA ALA A 591 -11.03 -18.69 4.28
C ALA A 591 -11.41 -20.12 4.72
N PHE A 592 -11.70 -20.31 6.00
CA PHE A 592 -12.21 -21.58 6.54
C PHE A 592 -13.56 -21.97 5.94
N CYS A 593 -14.56 -21.09 5.95
CA CYS A 593 -15.87 -21.40 5.36
C CYS A 593 -15.74 -21.83 3.88
N GLN A 594 -14.91 -21.14 3.10
CA GLN A 594 -14.63 -21.51 1.71
C GLN A 594 -13.98 -22.90 1.61
N TRP A 595 -12.99 -23.18 2.45
CA TRP A 595 -12.31 -24.48 2.50
C TRP A 595 -13.25 -25.61 2.89
N PHE A 596 -14.11 -25.41 3.90
CA PHE A 596 -15.03 -26.41 4.40
C PHE A 596 -16.01 -26.84 3.28
N VAL A 597 -16.62 -25.89 2.58
CA VAL A 597 -17.50 -26.18 1.42
C VAL A 597 -16.75 -26.97 0.33
N ARG A 598 -15.50 -26.60 0.03
CA ARG A 598 -14.67 -27.36 -0.92
C ARG A 598 -14.41 -28.77 -0.45
N LYS A 599 -14.08 -28.94 0.84
CA LYS A 599 -13.76 -30.25 1.41
C LYS A 599 -15.00 -31.13 1.36
N ALA A 600 -16.13 -30.65 1.86
CA ALA A 600 -17.44 -31.30 1.82
C ALA A 600 -17.79 -31.80 0.40
N THR A 601 -17.84 -30.89 -0.58
CA THR A 601 -18.20 -31.22 -1.97
C THR A 601 -17.20 -32.16 -2.66
N ARG A 602 -15.89 -32.03 -2.39
CA ARG A 602 -14.88 -32.90 -3.04
C ARG A 602 -14.80 -34.30 -2.45
N THR A 603 -15.20 -34.49 -1.19
CA THR A 603 -15.11 -35.78 -0.50
C THR A 603 -16.45 -36.49 -0.34
N TYR A 604 -17.57 -35.85 -0.66
CA TYR A 604 -18.85 -36.54 -0.78
C TYR A 604 -18.77 -37.69 -1.80
N GLY A 605 -19.29 -38.86 -1.43
CA GLY A 605 -19.17 -40.10 -2.21
C GLY A 605 -17.80 -40.79 -2.17
N LYS A 606 -16.81 -40.22 -1.44
CA LYS A 606 -15.43 -40.76 -1.34
C LYS A 606 -15.01 -41.01 0.10
N ASP A 607 -15.23 -40.05 0.98
CA ASP A 607 -15.02 -40.17 2.42
C ASP A 607 -16.33 -40.63 3.06
N ARG A 608 -16.34 -41.83 3.65
CA ARG A 608 -17.56 -42.43 4.22
C ARG A 608 -18.21 -41.55 5.29
N ASN A 609 -17.40 -40.90 6.13
CA ASN A 609 -17.90 -40.08 7.24
C ASN A 609 -18.47 -38.75 6.73
N MET A 610 -17.81 -38.05 5.81
CA MET A 610 -18.39 -36.85 5.18
C MET A 610 -19.65 -37.18 4.37
N THR A 611 -19.68 -38.33 3.71
CA THR A 611 -20.86 -38.80 2.97
C THR A 611 -22.02 -39.05 3.93
N HIS A 612 -21.78 -39.79 5.02
CA HIS A 612 -22.78 -40.03 6.06
C HIS A 612 -23.34 -38.72 6.65
N ILE A 613 -22.47 -37.75 6.95
CA ILE A 613 -22.90 -36.43 7.45
C ILE A 613 -23.81 -35.75 6.42
N LEU A 614 -23.37 -35.58 5.17
CA LEU A 614 -24.12 -34.83 4.16
C LEU A 614 -25.37 -35.54 3.64
N ASP A 615 -25.48 -36.85 3.86
CA ASP A 615 -26.71 -37.61 3.58
C ASP A 615 -27.79 -37.39 4.67
N ASN A 616 -27.39 -37.05 5.90
CA ASN A 616 -28.30 -36.98 7.06
C ASN A 616 -28.40 -35.57 7.69
N MET A 617 -27.63 -34.60 7.18
CA MET A 617 -27.53 -33.26 7.74
C MET A 617 -27.19 -32.24 6.66
N ASN A 618 -27.82 -31.06 6.75
CA ASN A 618 -27.49 -29.90 5.94
C ASN A 618 -26.51 -28.97 6.67
N PHE A 619 -25.70 -28.23 5.94
CA PHE A 619 -24.95 -27.08 6.46
C PHE A 619 -25.46 -25.80 5.82
N TYR A 620 -25.86 -24.82 6.63
CA TYR A 620 -26.16 -23.46 6.19
C TYR A 620 -24.92 -22.61 6.45
N ILE A 621 -24.18 -22.25 5.40
CA ILE A 621 -22.87 -21.61 5.52
C ILE A 621 -22.92 -20.22 4.92
N ILE A 622 -22.80 -19.18 5.73
CA ILE A 622 -22.55 -17.81 5.25
C ILE A 622 -21.04 -17.53 5.30
N PRO A 623 -20.34 -17.51 4.15
CA PRO A 623 -18.89 -17.42 4.13
C PRO A 623 -18.36 -16.05 4.57
N LEU A 624 -19.21 -15.02 4.57
CA LEU A 624 -18.86 -13.67 4.97
C LEU A 624 -20.12 -12.91 5.40
N VAL A 625 -20.25 -12.63 6.69
CA VAL A 625 -21.36 -11.82 7.25
C VAL A 625 -21.12 -10.34 7.01
N ASN A 626 -19.97 -9.82 7.44
CA ASN A 626 -19.61 -8.40 7.36
C ASN A 626 -18.94 -8.07 6.02
N ILE A 627 -19.71 -8.07 4.93
CA ILE A 627 -19.18 -7.84 3.59
C ILE A 627 -18.56 -6.44 3.46
N ASP A 628 -19.23 -5.42 4.02
CA ASP A 628 -18.81 -4.02 3.88
C ASP A 628 -17.52 -3.75 4.66
N GLY A 629 -17.45 -4.18 5.92
CA GLY A 629 -16.24 -4.11 6.72
C GLY A 629 -15.11 -4.93 6.11
N TYR A 630 -15.41 -6.12 5.57
CA TYR A 630 -14.38 -6.93 4.91
C TYR A 630 -13.79 -6.22 3.71
N ILE A 631 -14.60 -5.63 2.82
CA ILE A 631 -14.10 -4.79 1.72
C ILE A 631 -13.24 -3.65 2.27
N TRP A 632 -13.71 -2.97 3.32
CA TRP A 632 -12.97 -1.90 3.98
C TRP A 632 -11.60 -2.37 4.48
N SER A 633 -11.48 -3.61 4.98
CA SER A 633 -10.21 -4.21 5.39
C SER A 633 -9.23 -4.50 4.24
N TRP A 634 -9.74 -4.66 3.01
CA TRP A 634 -8.92 -4.81 1.82
C TRP A 634 -8.50 -3.48 1.22
N THR A 635 -9.34 -2.45 1.34
CA THR A 635 -9.18 -1.21 0.58
C THR A 635 -8.69 -0.04 1.42
N GLN A 636 -9.08 0.04 2.69
CA GLN A 636 -8.97 1.26 3.50
C GLN A 636 -8.30 1.03 4.86
N ASP A 637 -8.78 0.11 5.70
CA ASP A 637 -8.17 -0.13 7.03
C ASP A 637 -8.14 -1.64 7.34
N ARG A 638 -6.96 -2.24 7.23
CA ARG A 638 -6.73 -3.68 7.41
C ARG A 638 -7.21 -4.21 8.77
N PHE A 639 -7.22 -3.39 9.81
CA PHE A 639 -7.62 -3.80 11.16
C PHE A 639 -9.01 -3.30 11.55
N TRP A 640 -9.80 -2.83 10.58
CA TRP A 640 -11.22 -2.58 10.77
C TRP A 640 -11.95 -3.85 11.21
N ARG A 641 -12.74 -3.75 12.28
CA ARG A 641 -13.51 -4.87 12.87
C ARG A 641 -14.99 -4.78 12.54
N LYS A 642 -15.59 -3.60 12.78
CA LYS A 642 -17.03 -3.31 12.80
C LYS A 642 -17.71 -3.38 11.43
N SER A 643 -19.04 -3.20 11.41
CA SER A 643 -19.81 -2.92 10.19
C SER A 643 -19.43 -1.57 9.56
N ARG A 644 -20.19 -1.11 8.55
CA ARG A 644 -20.01 0.22 7.91
C ARG A 644 -21.26 1.11 8.03
N SER A 645 -22.14 0.84 8.98
CA SER A 645 -23.31 1.67 9.24
C SER A 645 -22.93 3.05 9.78
N ASN A 646 -23.62 4.08 9.32
CA ASN A 646 -23.47 5.42 9.88
C ASN A 646 -24.32 5.55 11.15
N SER A 647 -23.77 6.19 12.19
CA SER A 647 -24.56 6.60 13.36
C SER A 647 -25.27 7.93 13.06
N SER A 648 -26.52 8.09 13.50
CA SER A 648 -27.28 9.35 13.35
C SER A 648 -26.66 10.50 14.12
N ASP A 649 -26.01 10.20 15.25
CA ASP A 649 -25.61 11.18 16.26
C ASP A 649 -24.08 11.29 16.41
N SER A 650 -23.31 10.65 15.52
CA SER A 650 -21.85 10.65 15.58
C SER A 650 -21.20 10.56 14.21
N ALA A 651 -20.01 11.15 14.06
CA ALA A 651 -19.17 10.99 12.88
C ALA A 651 -18.47 9.62 12.82
N CYS A 652 -18.54 8.83 13.89
CA CYS A 652 -17.97 7.49 13.96
C CYS A 652 -18.86 6.47 13.23
N VAL A 653 -18.22 5.46 12.62
CA VAL A 653 -18.86 4.50 11.72
C VAL A 653 -18.76 3.09 12.28
N GLY A 654 -19.82 2.32 12.08
CA GLY A 654 -19.86 0.89 12.31
C GLY A 654 -20.23 0.46 13.73
N VAL A 655 -20.85 -0.71 13.79
CA VAL A 655 -21.26 -1.44 15.00
C VAL A 655 -20.48 -2.75 15.08
N ASP A 656 -20.12 -3.16 16.29
CA ASP A 656 -19.65 -4.53 16.51
C ASP A 656 -20.83 -5.49 16.34
N LEU A 657 -20.84 -6.22 15.22
CA LEU A 657 -21.91 -7.16 14.89
C LEU A 657 -22.05 -8.27 15.93
N ASN A 658 -20.97 -8.65 16.64
CA ASN A 658 -21.02 -9.63 17.72
C ASN A 658 -21.26 -9.00 19.11
N ARG A 659 -21.73 -7.75 19.15
CA ARG A 659 -22.36 -7.11 20.31
C ARG A 659 -23.82 -6.69 20.01
N ASN A 660 -24.31 -6.99 18.80
CA ASN A 660 -25.56 -6.45 18.28
C ASN A 660 -26.74 -7.43 18.37
N PHE A 661 -26.56 -8.68 18.81
CA PHE A 661 -27.66 -9.64 18.90
C PHE A 661 -28.56 -9.39 20.13
N ASP A 662 -29.82 -9.82 20.03
CA ASP A 662 -30.84 -9.62 21.07
C ASP A 662 -30.69 -10.62 22.23
N VAL A 663 -29.55 -10.54 22.94
CA VAL A 663 -29.27 -11.33 24.14
C VAL A 663 -28.47 -10.51 25.13
N ALA A 664 -29.07 -10.19 26.27
CA ALA A 664 -28.46 -9.32 27.27
C ALA A 664 -27.88 -8.02 26.66
N TRP A 665 -28.46 -7.52 25.57
CA TRP A 665 -27.86 -6.49 24.73
C TRP A 665 -27.57 -5.21 25.53
N GLY A 666 -26.35 -4.70 25.42
CA GLY A 666 -25.98 -3.45 26.08
C GLY A 666 -25.75 -3.57 27.60
N THR A 667 -25.67 -4.79 28.16
CA THR A 667 -25.63 -4.98 29.64
C THR A 667 -24.23 -5.21 30.21
N VAL A 668 -23.38 -5.97 29.50
CA VAL A 668 -22.04 -6.35 29.97
C VAL A 668 -21.06 -6.21 28.81
N ASP A 669 -19.96 -5.51 29.06
CA ASP A 669 -18.85 -5.31 28.13
C ASP A 669 -19.30 -5.08 26.67
N SER A 670 -20.08 -4.01 26.53
CA SER A 670 -20.58 -3.55 25.26
C SER A 670 -20.71 -2.04 25.39
N SER A 671 -20.24 -1.30 24.40
CA SER A 671 -20.24 0.15 24.48
C SER A 671 -21.48 0.76 23.87
N LYS A 672 -21.95 1.85 24.47
CA LYS A 672 -22.97 2.74 23.87
C LYS A 672 -22.34 3.89 23.09
N ASN A 673 -21.02 4.03 23.13
CA ASN A 673 -20.27 5.04 22.41
C ASN A 673 -20.03 4.58 20.95
N PRO A 674 -20.55 5.27 19.92
CA PRO A 674 -20.39 4.88 18.52
C PRO A 674 -18.93 4.80 18.04
N CYS A 675 -18.01 5.46 18.75
CA CYS A 675 -16.58 5.49 18.39
C CYS A 675 -15.77 4.32 18.95
N GLU A 676 -16.32 3.52 19.86
CA GLU A 676 -15.62 2.36 20.42
C GLU A 676 -15.74 1.13 19.51
N GLU A 677 -14.71 0.28 19.56
CA GLU A 677 -14.64 -0.96 18.75
C GLU A 677 -15.71 -1.98 19.14
N ILE A 678 -16.19 -1.93 20.39
CA ILE A 678 -17.24 -2.79 20.95
C ILE A 678 -18.62 -2.11 21.01
N TYR A 679 -18.85 -1.09 20.17
CA TYR A 679 -20.15 -0.40 20.10
C TYR A 679 -21.27 -1.38 19.72
N CYS A 680 -22.31 -1.49 20.55
CA CYS A 680 -23.38 -2.48 20.38
C CYS A 680 -24.52 -2.08 19.43
N GLY A 681 -24.48 -0.85 18.89
CA GLY A 681 -25.50 -0.31 18.00
C GLY A 681 -26.57 0.51 18.72
N ALA A 682 -27.58 0.96 17.98
CA ALA A 682 -28.67 1.79 18.52
C ALA A 682 -29.76 0.94 19.21
N SER A 683 -29.91 -0.31 18.79
CA SER A 683 -30.86 -1.29 19.33
C SER A 683 -30.34 -2.71 19.03
N PRO A 684 -30.84 -3.77 19.69
CA PRO A 684 -30.55 -5.12 19.26
C PRO A 684 -31.01 -5.33 17.81
N GLU A 685 -30.19 -6.02 17.04
CA GLU A 685 -30.33 -6.30 15.61
C GLU A 685 -30.57 -5.05 14.75
N SER A 686 -29.98 -3.93 15.15
CA SER A 686 -30.02 -2.68 14.36
C SER A 686 -29.30 -2.81 13.02
N GLU A 687 -28.28 -3.66 12.95
CA GLU A 687 -27.47 -3.82 11.75
C GLU A 687 -28.16 -4.76 10.76
N PRO A 688 -28.27 -4.38 9.47
CA PRO A 688 -28.97 -5.20 8.48
C PRO A 688 -28.32 -6.57 8.27
N GLU A 689 -27.01 -6.68 8.48
CA GLU A 689 -26.27 -7.95 8.44
C GLU A 689 -26.69 -8.90 9.57
N THR A 690 -26.68 -8.40 10.82
CA THR A 690 -27.15 -9.12 12.01
C THR A 690 -28.62 -9.52 11.82
N LYS A 691 -29.45 -8.59 11.34
CA LYS A 691 -30.88 -8.81 11.13
C LYS A 691 -31.16 -9.90 10.10
N ALA A 692 -30.40 -9.94 9.00
CA ALA A 692 -30.54 -10.95 7.96
C ALA A 692 -30.22 -12.36 8.49
N VAL A 693 -29.11 -12.51 9.22
CA VAL A 693 -28.72 -13.78 9.87
C VAL A 693 -29.77 -14.20 10.90
N ALA A 694 -30.18 -13.27 11.77
CA ALA A 694 -31.15 -13.53 12.83
C ALA A 694 -32.51 -13.96 12.27
N THR A 695 -32.97 -13.29 11.22
CA THR A 695 -34.24 -13.62 10.53
C THR A 695 -34.17 -15.00 9.87
N PHE A 696 -33.07 -15.31 9.18
CA PHE A 696 -32.90 -16.62 8.55
C PHE A 696 -32.93 -17.75 9.59
N ILE A 697 -32.20 -17.61 10.70
CA ILE A 697 -32.14 -18.63 11.75
C ILE A 697 -33.51 -18.82 12.41
N ARG A 698 -34.23 -17.74 12.77
CA ARG A 698 -35.59 -17.84 13.31
C ARG A 698 -36.54 -18.60 12.38
N ASN A 699 -36.46 -18.36 11.08
CA ASN A 699 -37.29 -19.03 10.09
C ASN A 699 -36.94 -20.52 9.88
N HIS A 700 -35.78 -20.97 10.36
CA HIS A 700 -35.30 -22.35 10.19
C HIS A 700 -34.99 -23.03 11.54
N LEU A 701 -35.48 -22.47 12.64
CA LEU A 701 -35.10 -22.86 14.01
C LEU A 701 -35.37 -24.34 14.31
N SER A 702 -36.48 -24.89 13.79
CA SER A 702 -36.81 -26.31 13.94
C SER A 702 -35.76 -27.24 13.33
N SER A 703 -35.07 -26.80 12.29
CA SER A 703 -34.08 -27.58 11.56
C SER A 703 -32.65 -27.44 12.11
N ILE A 704 -32.28 -26.24 12.56
CA ILE A 704 -30.91 -25.93 12.99
C ILE A 704 -30.67 -26.55 14.38
N LYS A 705 -29.74 -27.50 14.45
CA LYS A 705 -29.37 -28.20 15.68
C LYS A 705 -28.09 -27.66 16.30
N ALA A 706 -27.21 -27.05 15.49
CA ALA A 706 -26.03 -26.37 15.98
C ALA A 706 -25.78 -25.05 15.27
N TYR A 707 -25.15 -24.13 15.99
CA TYR A 707 -24.67 -22.84 15.51
C TYR A 707 -23.17 -22.74 15.79
N LEU A 708 -22.36 -22.56 14.74
CA LEU A 708 -20.91 -22.45 14.84
C LEU A 708 -20.47 -21.11 14.23
N THR A 709 -20.12 -20.14 15.07
CA THR A 709 -19.55 -18.87 14.60
C THR A 709 -18.03 -18.93 14.63
N ILE A 710 -17.39 -18.52 13.54
CA ILE A 710 -15.95 -18.70 13.32
C ILE A 710 -15.25 -17.33 13.36
N HIS A 711 -14.29 -17.21 14.27
CA HIS A 711 -13.50 -16.03 14.58
C HIS A 711 -11.99 -16.30 14.53
N SER A 712 -11.17 -15.27 14.74
CA SER A 712 -9.75 -15.41 15.07
C SER A 712 -9.29 -14.19 15.85
N TYR A 713 -8.28 -14.26 16.71
CA TYR A 713 -7.40 -15.38 16.97
C TYR A 713 -7.41 -15.71 18.46
N SER A 714 -6.93 -16.91 18.81
CA SER A 714 -6.43 -17.29 20.15
C SER A 714 -6.32 -18.81 20.32
N GLN A 715 -6.78 -19.60 19.34
CA GLN A 715 -6.95 -21.05 19.46
C GLN A 715 -7.85 -21.43 20.65
N MET A 716 -9.11 -20.99 20.60
CA MET A 716 -10.13 -21.34 21.61
C MET A 716 -11.38 -21.94 20.95
N LEU A 717 -12.07 -22.82 21.69
CA LEU A 717 -13.38 -23.36 21.35
C LEU A 717 -14.33 -23.06 22.52
N LEU A 718 -15.10 -22.01 22.35
CA LEU A 718 -15.95 -21.45 23.39
C LEU A 718 -17.40 -21.89 23.21
N PHE A 719 -18.16 -21.87 24.30
CA PHE A 719 -19.61 -22.07 24.28
C PHE A 719 -20.30 -21.13 25.29
N PRO A 720 -21.63 -20.94 25.20
CA PRO A 720 -22.35 -20.07 26.12
C PRO A 720 -22.20 -20.42 27.62
N TYR A 721 -22.33 -19.46 28.53
CA TYR A 721 -22.61 -18.05 28.25
C TYR A 721 -21.36 -17.18 28.12
N GLY A 722 -21.46 -16.14 27.30
CA GLY A 722 -20.57 -14.98 27.26
C GLY A 722 -21.03 -13.87 28.20
N TYR A 723 -22.32 -13.57 28.30
CA TYR A 723 -22.79 -12.40 29.07
C TYR A 723 -22.84 -12.62 30.60
N THR A 724 -22.65 -13.85 31.07
CA THR A 724 -22.74 -14.21 32.50
C THR A 724 -21.83 -15.40 32.83
N TYR A 725 -21.40 -15.50 34.09
CA TYR A 725 -20.67 -16.66 34.62
C TYR A 725 -21.60 -17.81 35.03
N GLU A 726 -22.92 -17.65 34.89
CA GLU A 726 -23.86 -18.75 35.07
C GLU A 726 -23.59 -19.87 34.06
N LYS A 727 -23.67 -21.12 34.52
CA LYS A 727 -23.55 -22.27 33.65
C LYS A 727 -24.82 -22.45 32.81
N ILE A 728 -24.66 -22.83 31.55
CA ILE A 728 -25.77 -23.32 30.73
C ILE A 728 -26.36 -24.63 31.31
N PRO A 729 -27.68 -24.87 31.13
CA PRO A 729 -28.33 -26.09 31.62
C PRO A 729 -27.66 -27.41 31.20
N ASN A 730 -27.09 -27.49 29.99
CA ASN A 730 -26.41 -28.68 29.47
C ASN A 730 -24.87 -28.52 29.45
N TYR A 731 -24.32 -27.87 30.48
CA TYR A 731 -22.89 -27.57 30.60
C TYR A 731 -21.99 -28.79 30.40
N ASP A 732 -22.23 -29.89 31.11
CA ASP A 732 -21.34 -31.06 31.08
C ASP A 732 -21.28 -31.68 29.67
N GLU A 733 -22.41 -31.66 28.97
CA GLU A 733 -22.51 -32.15 27.59
C GLU A 733 -21.69 -31.29 26.62
N LEU A 734 -21.85 -29.95 26.66
CA LEU A 734 -21.09 -29.06 25.77
C LEU A 734 -19.61 -29.03 26.12
N ASN A 735 -19.26 -29.13 27.41
CA ASN A 735 -17.88 -29.16 27.85
C ASN A 735 -17.14 -30.41 27.36
N GLU A 736 -17.75 -31.60 27.48
CA GLU A 736 -17.15 -32.83 26.94
C GLU A 736 -17.14 -32.84 25.40
N LEU A 737 -18.18 -32.29 24.75
CA LEU A 737 -18.19 -32.13 23.30
C LEU A 737 -17.07 -31.18 22.82
N ALA A 738 -16.88 -30.04 23.48
CA ALA A 738 -15.82 -29.08 23.19
C ALA A 738 -14.43 -29.68 23.39
N LYS A 739 -14.24 -30.43 24.49
CA LYS A 739 -13.00 -31.20 24.75
C LYS A 739 -12.70 -32.20 23.64
N GLY A 740 -13.68 -32.99 23.21
CA GLY A 740 -13.52 -33.95 22.11
C GLY A 740 -13.19 -33.28 20.78
N ALA A 741 -13.84 -32.14 20.48
CA ALA A 741 -13.54 -31.34 19.30
C ALA A 741 -12.12 -30.72 19.37
N ALA A 742 -11.69 -30.22 20.53
CA ALA A 742 -10.33 -29.71 20.75
C ALA A 742 -9.27 -30.82 20.59
N GLN A 743 -9.55 -32.03 21.08
CA GLN A 743 -8.70 -33.21 20.86
C GLN A 743 -8.63 -33.58 19.37
N ALA A 744 -9.76 -33.51 18.65
CA ALA A 744 -9.80 -33.75 17.21
C ALA A 744 -8.92 -32.75 16.44
N ILE A 745 -8.91 -31.46 16.83
CA ILE A 745 -8.00 -30.45 16.27
C ILE A 745 -6.54 -30.83 16.54
N ALA A 746 -6.22 -31.14 17.80
CA ALA A 746 -4.85 -31.48 18.22
C ALA A 746 -4.31 -32.71 17.49
N SER A 747 -5.16 -33.67 17.11
CA SER A 747 -4.76 -34.93 16.47
C SER A 747 -4.02 -34.77 15.13
N LEU A 748 -4.19 -33.64 14.43
CA LEU A 748 -3.61 -33.46 13.09
C LEU A 748 -2.24 -32.75 13.12
N TYR A 749 -2.13 -31.64 13.85
CA TYR A 749 -0.92 -30.80 13.88
C TYR A 749 -0.45 -30.43 15.29
N GLY A 750 -0.98 -31.09 16.33
CA GLY A 750 -0.61 -30.83 17.72
C GLY A 750 -1.03 -29.44 18.22
N LYS A 751 -2.05 -28.83 17.62
CA LYS A 751 -2.55 -27.52 18.07
C LYS A 751 -3.54 -27.68 19.22
N HIS A 752 -3.12 -27.26 20.40
CA HIS A 752 -3.95 -27.25 21.60
C HIS A 752 -4.86 -26.02 21.61
N TYR A 753 -6.17 -26.27 21.63
CA TYR A 753 -7.21 -25.27 21.79
C TYR A 753 -7.72 -25.28 23.22
N ASN A 754 -7.80 -24.11 23.85
CA ASN A 754 -8.50 -23.97 25.13
C ASN A 754 -10.00 -24.07 24.87
N TYR A 755 -10.78 -24.56 25.83
CA TYR A 755 -12.22 -24.68 25.67
C TYR A 755 -12.94 -24.46 27.00
N GLY A 756 -14.20 -24.02 26.92
CA GLY A 756 -15.02 -23.73 28.09
C GLY A 756 -16.06 -22.64 27.80
N PRO A 757 -16.83 -22.21 28.81
CA PRO A 757 -17.75 -21.10 28.68
C PRO A 757 -17.02 -19.82 28.26
N SER A 758 -17.59 -19.04 27.35
CA SER A 758 -17.02 -17.79 26.86
C SER A 758 -16.63 -16.86 28.01
N ALA A 759 -17.54 -16.55 28.93
CA ALA A 759 -17.27 -15.64 30.05
C ALA A 759 -16.07 -16.04 30.92
N ALA A 760 -15.91 -17.36 31.16
CA ALA A 760 -14.88 -17.91 32.05
C ALA A 760 -13.55 -18.18 31.34
N THR A 761 -13.57 -18.39 30.02
CA THR A 761 -12.40 -18.82 29.24
C THR A 761 -11.71 -17.64 28.55
N ILE A 762 -12.50 -16.65 28.10
CA ILE A 762 -11.99 -15.44 27.47
C ILE A 762 -12.26 -14.23 28.39
N TYR A 763 -13.49 -13.74 28.43
CA TYR A 763 -14.01 -12.67 29.28
C TYR A 763 -15.52 -12.52 29.07
N PRO A 764 -16.26 -11.90 30.01
CA PRO A 764 -17.69 -11.63 29.84
C PRO A 764 -17.97 -10.62 28.73
N SER A 765 -18.97 -10.88 27.89
CA SER A 765 -19.43 -10.00 26.81
C SER A 765 -20.91 -10.23 26.46
N SER A 766 -21.65 -9.18 26.14
CA SER A 766 -23.09 -9.28 25.83
C SER A 766 -23.42 -9.01 24.37
N GLY A 767 -24.60 -9.45 23.91
CA GLY A 767 -25.02 -9.31 22.51
C GLY A 767 -24.27 -10.22 21.54
N CYS A 768 -23.61 -11.26 22.04
CA CYS A 768 -22.86 -12.25 21.26
C CYS A 768 -23.80 -13.23 20.55
N SER A 769 -23.42 -13.63 19.34
CA SER A 769 -24.28 -14.43 18.45
C SER A 769 -24.49 -15.87 18.93
N ASP A 770 -23.50 -16.47 19.59
CA ASP A 770 -23.55 -17.81 20.16
C ASP A 770 -24.51 -17.90 21.37
N ASP A 771 -24.47 -16.91 22.25
CA ASP A 771 -25.41 -16.76 23.37
C ASP A 771 -26.85 -16.61 22.86
N TRP A 772 -27.05 -15.78 21.83
CA TRP A 772 -28.35 -15.54 21.23
C TRP A 772 -28.91 -16.81 20.58
N ALA A 773 -28.09 -17.52 19.81
CA ALA A 773 -28.48 -18.78 19.18
C ALA A 773 -28.86 -19.83 20.22
N TYR A 774 -28.10 -19.92 21.32
CA TYR A 774 -28.40 -20.84 22.42
C TYR A 774 -29.70 -20.47 23.15
N LYS A 775 -29.93 -19.18 23.45
CA LYS A 775 -31.17 -18.69 24.05
C LYS A 775 -32.40 -18.88 23.16
N LEU A 776 -32.23 -18.88 21.84
CA LEU A 776 -33.29 -19.26 20.91
C LEU A 776 -33.62 -20.76 20.92
N GLY A 777 -32.83 -21.59 21.59
CA GLY A 777 -33.05 -23.04 21.69
C GLY A 777 -32.14 -23.90 20.83
N ILE A 778 -31.11 -23.32 20.18
CA ILE A 778 -30.10 -24.10 19.45
C ILE A 778 -29.10 -24.67 20.48
N LYS A 779 -29.35 -25.93 20.86
CA LYS A 779 -28.66 -26.62 21.96
C LYS A 779 -27.12 -26.63 21.84
N TYR A 780 -26.59 -26.74 20.62
CA TYR A 780 -25.16 -26.85 20.36
C TYR A 780 -24.64 -25.56 19.73
N SER A 781 -24.29 -24.57 20.55
CA SER A 781 -23.78 -23.27 20.11
C SER A 781 -22.30 -23.14 20.48
N PHE A 782 -21.44 -22.84 19.51
CA PHE A 782 -20.00 -22.75 19.70
C PHE A 782 -19.38 -21.57 18.95
N THR A 783 -18.39 -20.94 19.59
CA THR A 783 -17.52 -19.93 18.99
C THR A 783 -16.12 -20.51 18.82
N PHE A 784 -15.58 -20.45 17.61
CA PHE A 784 -14.20 -20.89 17.32
C PHE A 784 -13.28 -19.68 17.16
N GLU A 785 -12.30 -19.52 18.04
CA GLU A 785 -11.18 -18.59 17.83
C GLU A 785 -10.03 -19.33 17.16
N LEU A 786 -9.81 -19.09 15.86
CA LEU A 786 -8.83 -19.83 15.07
C LEU A 786 -7.37 -19.46 15.41
N ARG A 787 -6.43 -19.98 14.61
CA ARG A 787 -5.00 -19.67 14.74
C ARG A 787 -4.73 -18.17 14.60
N ASP A 788 -3.66 -17.65 15.20
CA ASP A 788 -2.73 -18.32 16.12
C ASP A 788 -2.92 -17.86 17.57
N LYS A 789 -1.87 -17.82 18.38
CA LYS A 789 -1.89 -17.28 19.75
C LYS A 789 -1.26 -15.90 19.82
N GLY A 790 -1.24 -15.16 18.71
CA GLY A 790 -0.81 -13.76 18.62
C GLY A 790 0.55 -13.51 17.97
N ARG A 791 1.34 -14.55 17.64
CA ARG A 791 2.57 -14.37 16.85
C ARG A 791 2.27 -13.66 15.52
N TYR A 792 1.19 -14.04 14.86
CA TYR A 792 0.69 -13.36 13.67
C TYR A 792 -0.62 -12.61 13.96
N GLY A 793 -1.40 -13.06 14.94
CA GLY A 793 -2.71 -12.51 15.22
C GLY A 793 -3.59 -12.52 13.97
N PHE A 794 -4.16 -11.36 13.63
CA PHE A 794 -4.98 -11.20 12.42
C PHE A 794 -4.18 -11.28 11.10
N LEU A 795 -2.85 -11.24 11.15
CA LEU A 795 -1.96 -11.33 9.99
C LEU A 795 -1.45 -12.75 9.69
N LEU A 796 -2.18 -13.78 10.12
CA LEU A 796 -1.83 -15.19 9.86
C LEU A 796 -1.48 -15.41 8.38
N PRO A 797 -0.31 -15.97 8.04
CA PRO A 797 0.17 -16.02 6.65
C PRO A 797 -0.61 -17.03 5.79
N GLU A 798 -0.67 -16.80 4.47
CA GLU A 798 -1.42 -17.67 3.52
C GLU A 798 -1.02 -19.15 3.61
N SER A 799 0.25 -19.44 3.92
CA SER A 799 0.76 -20.80 4.10
C SER A 799 0.09 -21.56 5.26
N GLN A 800 -0.49 -20.85 6.23
CA GLN A 800 -1.20 -21.42 7.37
C GLN A 800 -2.69 -21.66 7.10
N ILE A 801 -3.26 -21.10 6.03
CA ILE A 801 -4.69 -21.29 5.68
C ILE A 801 -5.04 -22.77 5.60
N ARG A 802 -4.28 -23.53 4.80
CA ARG A 802 -4.55 -24.96 4.61
C ARG A 802 -4.43 -25.75 5.93
N PRO A 803 -3.32 -25.67 6.69
CA PRO A 803 -3.23 -26.34 7.99
C PRO A 803 -4.38 -26.00 8.95
N THR A 804 -4.70 -24.71 9.13
CA THR A 804 -5.80 -24.27 9.99
C THR A 804 -7.14 -24.82 9.51
N CYS A 805 -7.43 -24.75 8.21
CA CYS A 805 -8.72 -25.24 7.73
C CYS A 805 -8.86 -26.76 7.83
N GLN A 806 -7.76 -27.51 7.69
CA GLN A 806 -7.78 -28.97 7.80
C GLN A 806 -8.09 -29.45 9.23
N GLU A 807 -7.46 -28.85 10.25
CA GLU A 807 -7.69 -29.25 11.65
C GLU A 807 -9.08 -28.84 12.14
N ILE A 808 -9.57 -27.66 11.77
CA ILE A 808 -10.91 -27.20 12.18
C ILE A 808 -12.01 -28.02 11.49
N THR A 809 -11.77 -28.51 10.27
CA THR A 809 -12.70 -29.45 9.62
C THR A 809 -12.87 -30.74 10.44
N LEU A 810 -11.86 -31.17 11.20
CA LEU A 810 -11.98 -32.35 12.08
C LEU A 810 -12.92 -32.06 13.26
N ALA A 811 -12.81 -30.90 13.90
CA ALA A 811 -13.73 -30.49 14.96
C ALA A 811 -15.18 -30.40 14.46
N VAL A 812 -15.41 -29.75 13.30
CA VAL A 812 -16.77 -29.63 12.75
C VAL A 812 -17.36 -31.01 12.42
N ARG A 813 -16.56 -31.94 11.88
CA ARG A 813 -17.00 -33.32 11.65
C ARG A 813 -17.29 -34.07 12.95
N PHE A 814 -16.49 -33.85 13.99
CA PHE A 814 -16.70 -34.46 15.30
C PHE A 814 -18.05 -34.01 15.88
N ILE A 815 -18.31 -32.70 15.89
CA ILE A 815 -19.57 -32.12 16.36
C ILE A 815 -20.76 -32.63 15.53
N ALA A 816 -20.65 -32.64 14.20
CA ALA A 816 -21.73 -33.14 13.34
C ALA A 816 -22.07 -34.62 13.60
N ASN A 817 -21.07 -35.48 13.75
CA ASN A 817 -21.30 -36.89 14.08
C ASN A 817 -21.92 -37.07 15.48
N TYR A 818 -21.47 -36.28 16.45
CA TYR A 818 -22.08 -36.29 17.78
C TYR A 818 -23.58 -35.99 17.71
N ILE A 819 -23.96 -34.92 17.01
CA ILE A 819 -25.37 -34.52 16.84
C ILE A 819 -26.20 -35.57 16.09
N LEU A 820 -25.61 -36.23 15.08
CA LEU A 820 -26.27 -37.31 14.36
C LEU A 820 -26.49 -38.55 15.23
N SER A 821 -25.59 -38.81 16.19
CA SER A 821 -25.73 -39.92 17.15
C SER A 821 -26.74 -39.66 18.26
N GLN A 822 -27.11 -38.40 18.52
CA GLN A 822 -28.20 -38.09 19.45
C GLN A 822 -29.55 -38.44 18.80
N THR A 823 -30.25 -39.40 19.40
CA THR A 823 -31.63 -39.75 19.05
C THR A 823 -32.53 -38.53 19.26
N SER A 824 -33.29 -38.18 18.22
CA SER A 824 -34.15 -36.99 18.11
C SER A 824 -35.13 -36.82 19.26
#